data_AF-A0A2Z5FTW4-F1
#
_entry.id   AF-A0A2Z5FTW4-F1
#
_cell.length_a   1.000
_cell.length_b   1.000
_cell.length_c   1.000
_cell.angle_alpha   90.00
_cell.angle_beta   90.00
_cell.angle_gamma   90.00
#
_symmetry.space_group_name_H-M   'P 1'
#
loop_
_entity.id
_entity.type
_entity.pdbx_description
1 polymer ?
#
loop_
_entity_poly.entity_id
_entity_poly.type
_entity_poly.pdbx_seq_one_letter_code
_entity_poly.pdbx_strand_id
1 'polypeptide(L)'
;MDFTRRTVLHGLAASSATLLLRAIFPGHAAAVETGPPSLELTVNAVSDQILRITVAAAEEPLDRMYDDGSIIVKPQTSIMRVLETGQESTTFWNGRSIHLSSNPLRLRIEKSDGAIPDIIIETTPSRIIFSCGNGPLYGLGQGAHSLDRRGTTDAMRSGQLDEDLRTYGAHVPIPWLMSPEGWGLFFHEPWGSFDLTGNPGIFKPEETARGIDLFLLLGETPAELMKQWAELTGYPHLPPLWALGYQQSHRTLSNREDLIAEARTFRDKRLPCDALIYLGTGFCPSGWNTGHGSFEFNKSVFPDPPKVIDELHGLDFKVVLHVVNPPINLHGSVTDTAPAADDPTDASAYWKWHVPLDEIGVDGWWPDEGDPLPKAARLVRNRMYFEGDRSVRPNVRPYALHRNGYAGMQRYAWLWSGDVNSTWRTLAEQVMQGISTGLSGIPFWGTDTGGFVPTKDFTADLFLRWFQFSAFCPLFRSHGVTWKLRLPWGWNTGDYSPAELSPQAAATVLPKPAELHNAAVEPICRKYLELRYRMLPYIYSAVEETHSTGLPIIRSLGLHFPADPRALACEDQYLFGPSLLIAPVVEQAARERAVYLPEGVWWDCWTNRQYKGPQTIKRPVDLETIPFYVRAGAVIPTGPVKQWTSAPSTDPLTLTVYPGADGASSLYEDDGISYACEHGDYTRTTMLWNDRTHTLTLRASRPGIERRFKVALAGSAAKEIVFTGRDTDFKL
;
A
#
# COMPACT_ATOMS: atom_id res chain seq x y z
N MET A 1 33.07 -35.82 -2.52
CA MET A 1 32.54 -37.09 -3.06
C MET A 1 31.35 -36.73 -3.91
N ASP A 2 31.53 -36.89 -5.22
CA ASP A 2 30.61 -36.52 -6.30
C ASP A 2 29.36 -37.39 -6.33
N PHE A 3 28.23 -36.83 -6.80
CA PHE A 3 27.37 -37.53 -7.76
C PHE A 3 26.68 -36.54 -8.70
N THR A 4 26.83 -36.80 -10.00
CA THR A 4 26.38 -36.02 -11.15
C THR A 4 25.12 -36.60 -11.83
N ARG A 5 24.34 -35.67 -12.40
CA ARG A 5 23.26 -35.71 -13.42
C ARG A 5 23.05 -36.95 -14.34
N ARG A 6 21.74 -37.08 -14.73
CA ARG A 6 21.09 -37.56 -15.99
C ARG A 6 20.43 -38.95 -15.98
N THR A 7 19.07 -38.95 -16.05
CA THR A 7 18.27 -39.52 -17.17
C THR A 7 16.95 -38.74 -17.28
N VAL A 8 16.41 -38.65 -18.51
CA VAL A 8 15.46 -37.66 -19.04
C VAL A 8 14.23 -38.37 -19.66
N LEU A 9 13.04 -37.82 -19.38
CA LEU A 9 11.78 -37.74 -20.17
C LEU A 9 10.84 -38.94 -20.49
N HIS A 10 9.55 -38.54 -20.54
CA HIS A 10 8.31 -39.13 -21.10
C HIS A 10 7.61 -40.21 -20.25
N GLY A 11 6.30 -40.18 -19.96
CA GLY A 11 5.17 -39.37 -20.43
C GLY A 11 3.90 -40.27 -20.45
N LEU A 12 2.74 -39.69 -20.12
CA LEU A 12 1.35 -40.18 -20.29
C LEU A 12 0.68 -41.05 -19.19
N ALA A 13 -0.59 -40.66 -18.95
CA ALA A 13 -1.74 -41.41 -18.44
C ALA A 13 -2.01 -41.44 -16.91
N ALA A 14 -2.47 -40.31 -16.37
CA ALA A 14 -3.29 -40.28 -15.16
C ALA A 14 -4.78 -40.49 -15.54
N SER A 15 -5.16 -41.75 -15.70
CA SER A 15 -6.58 -42.16 -15.72
C SER A 15 -6.68 -43.64 -15.36
N SER A 16 -6.39 -43.99 -14.09
CA SER A 16 -6.68 -45.33 -13.51
C SER A 16 -6.45 -45.40 -11.99
N ALA A 17 -6.78 -44.36 -11.21
CA ALA A 17 -6.67 -44.42 -9.74
C ALA A 17 -8.02 -44.62 -9.01
N THR A 18 -9.09 -44.95 -9.73
CA THR A 18 -10.43 -45.19 -9.15
C THR A 18 -10.83 -46.68 -9.11
N LEU A 19 -9.96 -47.60 -9.51
CA LEU A 19 -10.32 -49.01 -9.75
C LEU A 19 -9.64 -50.05 -8.86
N LEU A 20 -8.96 -49.65 -7.78
CA LEU A 20 -8.25 -50.58 -6.88
C LEU A 20 -8.76 -50.63 -5.43
N LEU A 21 -9.91 -50.02 -5.11
CA LEU A 21 -10.52 -50.05 -3.77
C LEU A 21 -11.89 -50.78 -3.71
N ARG A 22 -12.21 -51.64 -4.69
CA ARG A 22 -13.50 -52.36 -4.76
C ARG A 22 -13.44 -53.88 -4.62
N ALA A 23 -12.35 -54.43 -4.11
CA ALA A 23 -12.31 -55.82 -3.69
C ALA A 23 -12.06 -55.86 -2.19
N ILE A 24 -13.10 -56.11 -1.37
CA ILE A 24 -13.04 -56.78 -0.04
C ILE A 24 -14.43 -56.88 0.65
N PHE A 25 -15.52 -56.22 0.19
CA PHE A 25 -16.86 -56.43 0.76
C PHE A 25 -17.97 -56.56 -0.30
N PRO A 26 -18.67 -57.71 -0.43
CA PRO A 26 -19.86 -57.84 -1.27
C PRO A 26 -21.12 -57.57 -0.42
N GLY A 27 -21.67 -56.38 -0.54
CA GLY A 27 -22.94 -56.00 0.11
C GLY A 27 -23.68 -55.00 -0.77
N HIS A 28 -24.91 -55.33 -1.15
CA HIS A 28 -25.75 -54.56 -2.06
C HIS A 28 -25.99 -53.13 -1.55
N ALA A 29 -25.50 -52.14 -2.28
CA ALA A 29 -26.13 -50.83 -2.39
C ALA A 29 -26.39 -50.62 -3.88
N ALA A 30 -27.65 -50.39 -4.25
CA ALA A 30 -27.98 -49.93 -5.59
C ALA A 30 -27.14 -48.69 -5.86
N ALA A 31 -26.26 -48.76 -6.86
CA ALA A 31 -25.56 -47.60 -7.36
C ALA A 31 -26.64 -46.69 -7.96
N VAL A 32 -27.01 -45.64 -7.24
CA VAL A 32 -27.57 -44.47 -7.89
C VAL A 32 -26.45 -43.98 -8.80
N GLU A 33 -26.64 -44.10 -10.11
CA GLU A 33 -25.86 -43.33 -11.07
C GLU A 33 -26.22 -41.87 -10.84
N THR A 34 -25.55 -41.23 -9.89
CA THR A 34 -25.47 -39.77 -9.90
C THR A 34 -24.59 -39.43 -11.09
N GLY A 35 -25.17 -38.83 -12.13
CA GLY A 35 -24.40 -38.11 -13.13
C GLY A 35 -23.45 -37.10 -12.46
N PRO A 36 -22.56 -36.42 -13.21
CA PRO A 36 -21.75 -35.35 -12.63
C PRO A 36 -22.66 -34.40 -11.83
N PRO A 37 -22.25 -33.96 -10.63
CA PRO A 37 -23.09 -33.08 -9.82
C PRO A 37 -23.44 -31.84 -10.66
N SER A 38 -24.74 -31.53 -10.76
CA SER A 38 -25.20 -30.32 -11.44
C SER A 38 -24.55 -29.12 -10.76
N LEU A 39 -23.83 -28.29 -11.52
CA LEU A 39 -23.36 -27.01 -10.99
C LEU A 39 -24.57 -26.08 -10.79
N GLU A 40 -24.53 -25.30 -9.73
CA GLU A 40 -25.49 -24.24 -9.41
C GLU A 40 -24.74 -22.91 -9.43
N LEU A 41 -25.25 -21.95 -10.21
CA LEU A 41 -24.84 -20.56 -10.13
C LEU A 41 -25.81 -19.82 -9.20
N THR A 42 -25.26 -19.22 -8.16
CA THR A 42 -25.97 -18.43 -7.16
C THR A 42 -25.49 -16.98 -7.16
N VAL A 43 -26.43 -16.04 -7.03
CA VAL A 43 -26.15 -14.61 -6.92
C VAL A 43 -26.79 -14.08 -5.65
N ASN A 44 -25.96 -13.52 -4.77
CA ASN A 44 -26.37 -13.01 -3.46
C ASN A 44 -26.00 -11.53 -3.33
N ALA A 45 -26.90 -10.73 -2.75
CA ALA A 45 -26.63 -9.34 -2.42
C ALA A 45 -25.74 -9.31 -1.17
N VAL A 46 -24.60 -8.65 -1.27
CA VAL A 46 -23.81 -8.22 -0.12
C VAL A 46 -24.25 -6.81 0.30
N SER A 47 -24.47 -5.93 -0.68
CA SER A 47 -25.05 -4.60 -0.53
C SER A 47 -25.83 -4.22 -1.80
N ASP A 48 -26.31 -2.97 -1.89
CA ASP A 48 -26.92 -2.42 -3.11
C ASP A 48 -25.93 -2.19 -4.26
N GLN A 49 -24.63 -2.35 -4.00
CA GLN A 49 -23.55 -2.15 -4.98
C GLN A 49 -22.62 -3.37 -5.11
N ILE A 50 -22.80 -4.40 -4.27
CA ILE A 50 -21.91 -5.56 -4.23
C ILE A 50 -22.73 -6.84 -4.37
N LEU A 51 -22.39 -7.63 -5.39
CA LEU A 51 -22.92 -8.97 -5.59
C LEU A 51 -21.83 -10.01 -5.34
N ARG A 52 -22.20 -11.08 -4.64
CA ARG A 52 -21.42 -12.31 -4.58
C ARG A 52 -21.98 -13.30 -5.59
N ILE A 53 -21.10 -13.87 -6.41
CA ILE A 53 -21.41 -14.81 -7.48
C ILE A 53 -20.69 -16.12 -7.16
N THR A 54 -21.45 -17.18 -6.96
CA THR A 54 -20.93 -18.49 -6.58
C THR A 54 -21.31 -19.54 -7.62
N VAL A 55 -20.37 -20.41 -7.98
CA VAL A 55 -20.63 -21.60 -8.80
C VAL A 55 -20.06 -22.83 -8.12
N ALA A 56 -20.92 -23.75 -7.69
CA ALA A 56 -20.52 -24.97 -6.97
C ALA A 56 -21.46 -26.13 -7.30
N ALA A 57 -21.15 -27.34 -6.82
CA ALA A 57 -22.12 -28.43 -6.85
C ALA A 57 -23.37 -28.04 -6.05
N ALA A 58 -24.56 -28.38 -6.55
CA ALA A 58 -25.82 -28.11 -5.84
C ALA A 58 -25.77 -28.66 -4.39
N GLU A 59 -26.24 -27.86 -3.44
CA GLU A 59 -26.23 -28.14 -1.98
C GLU A 59 -24.88 -28.00 -1.25
N GLU A 60 -23.77 -27.61 -1.92
CA GLU A 60 -22.51 -27.28 -1.24
C GLU A 60 -22.45 -25.79 -0.81
N PRO A 61 -22.45 -25.48 0.51
CA PRO A 61 -22.31 -24.10 0.97
C PRO A 61 -20.84 -23.64 0.89
N LEU A 62 -20.52 -22.78 -0.08
CA LEU A 62 -19.17 -22.19 -0.21
C LEU A 62 -18.77 -21.27 0.95
N ASP A 63 -19.74 -20.67 1.65
CA ASP A 63 -19.50 -19.81 2.83
C ASP A 63 -18.70 -20.51 3.94
N ARG A 64 -18.82 -21.84 4.06
CA ARG A 64 -18.06 -22.65 5.03
C ARG A 64 -16.68 -23.06 4.53
N MET A 65 -16.44 -22.95 3.22
CA MET A 65 -15.21 -23.43 2.57
C MET A 65 -14.15 -22.35 2.42
N TYR A 66 -14.53 -21.06 2.36
CA TYR A 66 -13.63 -19.96 2.01
C TYR A 66 -13.72 -18.78 2.99
N ASP A 67 -13.38 -19.01 4.26
CA ASP A 67 -13.11 -17.93 5.22
C ASP A 67 -11.59 -17.77 5.37
N ASP A 68 -10.97 -17.07 4.42
CA ASP A 68 -9.53 -16.75 4.45
C ASP A 68 -9.23 -15.41 5.15
N GLY A 69 -10.26 -14.76 5.69
CA GLY A 69 -10.21 -13.46 6.34
C GLY A 69 -10.09 -12.26 5.39
N SER A 70 -10.04 -12.42 4.07
CA SER A 70 -9.93 -11.31 3.13
C SER A 70 -11.21 -10.45 3.06
N ILE A 71 -12.37 -11.05 3.31
CA ILE A 71 -13.70 -10.43 3.29
C ILE A 71 -14.25 -10.28 4.71
N ILE A 72 -14.84 -9.12 5.05
CA ILE A 72 -15.41 -8.86 6.39
C ILE A 72 -16.94 -8.72 6.41
N VAL A 73 -17.57 -8.64 5.24
CA VAL A 73 -19.03 -8.55 5.12
C VAL A 73 -19.58 -9.89 4.67
N LYS A 74 -20.63 -10.36 5.36
CA LYS A 74 -21.35 -11.58 4.95
C LYS A 74 -22.51 -11.22 4.03
N PRO A 75 -22.82 -12.05 3.01
CA PRO A 75 -24.00 -11.86 2.18
C PRO A 75 -25.26 -11.77 3.02
N GLN A 76 -26.12 -10.79 2.74
CA GLN A 76 -27.30 -10.51 3.56
C GLN A 76 -28.56 -11.22 3.05
N THR A 77 -28.67 -11.41 1.73
CA THR A 77 -29.88 -11.97 1.12
C THR A 77 -29.55 -12.67 -0.19
N SER A 78 -30.14 -13.85 -0.40
CA SER A 78 -30.08 -14.52 -1.69
C SER A 78 -31.03 -13.86 -2.68
N ILE A 79 -30.50 -13.42 -3.83
CA ILE A 79 -31.29 -12.75 -4.87
C ILE A 79 -31.82 -13.80 -5.84
N MET A 80 -30.96 -14.75 -6.25
CA MET A 80 -31.27 -15.67 -7.34
C MET A 80 -30.37 -16.92 -7.35
N ARG A 81 -30.91 -18.01 -7.91
CA ARG A 81 -30.20 -19.26 -8.22
C ARG A 81 -30.62 -19.83 -9.58
N VAL A 82 -29.68 -20.40 -10.33
CA VAL A 82 -29.94 -21.19 -11.56
C VAL A 82 -29.05 -22.42 -11.57
N LEU A 83 -29.65 -23.58 -11.88
CA LEU A 83 -28.92 -24.82 -12.12
C LEU A 83 -28.40 -24.86 -13.56
N GLU A 84 -27.26 -25.52 -13.78
CA GLU A 84 -26.65 -25.73 -15.10
C GLU A 84 -27.58 -26.47 -16.09
N THR A 85 -28.60 -27.16 -15.59
CA THR A 85 -29.65 -27.83 -16.39
C THR A 85 -31.01 -27.12 -16.32
N GLY A 86 -31.08 -25.97 -15.65
CA GLY A 86 -32.30 -25.20 -15.41
C GLY A 86 -32.69 -24.27 -16.56
N GLN A 87 -33.91 -23.73 -16.50
CA GLN A 87 -34.36 -22.66 -17.38
C GLN A 87 -33.67 -21.35 -17.04
N GLU A 88 -33.45 -20.51 -18.06
CA GLU A 88 -32.99 -19.15 -17.88
C GLU A 88 -33.89 -18.41 -16.90
N SER A 89 -33.30 -17.55 -16.07
CA SER A 89 -34.05 -16.73 -15.12
C SER A 89 -33.62 -15.28 -15.18
N THR A 90 -34.55 -14.39 -14.87
CA THR A 90 -34.32 -12.95 -14.87
C THR A 90 -34.94 -12.34 -13.62
N THR A 91 -34.22 -11.44 -12.97
CA THR A 91 -34.67 -10.68 -11.80
C THR A 91 -34.13 -9.25 -11.87
N PHE A 92 -34.56 -8.44 -10.92
CA PHE A 92 -34.11 -7.07 -10.77
C PHE A 92 -33.35 -6.89 -9.47
N TRP A 93 -32.24 -6.18 -9.51
CA TRP A 93 -31.46 -5.78 -8.35
C TRP A 93 -31.01 -4.34 -8.53
N ASN A 94 -31.36 -3.49 -7.55
CA ASN A 94 -31.03 -2.07 -7.54
C ASN A 94 -31.23 -1.38 -8.92
N GLY A 95 -32.43 -1.55 -9.49
CA GLY A 95 -32.80 -0.97 -10.79
C GLY A 95 -32.16 -1.62 -12.02
N ARG A 96 -31.37 -2.68 -11.89
CA ARG A 96 -30.70 -3.39 -13.00
C ARG A 96 -31.34 -4.76 -13.22
N SER A 97 -31.37 -5.25 -14.47
CA SER A 97 -31.81 -6.62 -14.74
C SER A 97 -30.62 -7.58 -14.69
N ILE A 98 -30.81 -8.66 -13.94
CA ILE A 98 -29.87 -9.76 -13.81
C ILE A 98 -30.44 -10.93 -14.58
N HIS A 99 -29.70 -11.43 -15.56
CA HIS A 99 -30.05 -12.57 -16.38
C HIS A 99 -29.06 -13.71 -16.11
N LEU A 100 -29.61 -14.88 -15.79
CA LEU A 100 -28.85 -16.10 -15.62
C LEU A 100 -29.26 -17.11 -16.69
N SER A 101 -28.29 -17.60 -17.44
CA SER A 101 -28.50 -18.65 -18.45
C SER A 101 -27.66 -19.89 -18.15
N SER A 102 -28.16 -21.04 -18.62
CA SER A 102 -27.51 -22.34 -18.50
C SER A 102 -26.84 -22.75 -19.83
N ASN A 103 -25.81 -23.60 -19.76
CA ASN A 103 -25.07 -24.14 -20.92
C ASN A 103 -24.47 -23.09 -21.90
N PRO A 104 -23.41 -22.35 -21.51
CA PRO A 104 -22.70 -22.38 -20.23
C PRO A 104 -23.41 -21.59 -19.13
N LEU A 105 -23.04 -21.84 -17.87
CA LEU A 105 -23.44 -20.97 -16.76
C LEU A 105 -22.91 -19.56 -17.01
N ARG A 106 -23.84 -18.63 -17.23
CA ARG A 106 -23.54 -17.24 -17.57
C ARG A 106 -24.41 -16.31 -16.75
N LEU A 107 -23.77 -15.29 -16.19
CA LEU A 107 -24.40 -14.12 -15.60
C LEU A 107 -24.27 -12.95 -16.58
N ARG A 108 -25.38 -12.30 -16.90
CA ARG A 108 -25.40 -11.01 -17.58
C ARG A 108 -26.13 -9.99 -16.72
N ILE A 109 -25.49 -8.86 -16.48
CA ILE A 109 -26.13 -7.71 -15.82
C ILE A 109 -26.33 -6.65 -16.89
N GLU A 110 -27.60 -6.38 -17.20
CA GLU A 110 -28.00 -5.41 -18.21
C GLU A 110 -28.32 -4.06 -17.57
N LYS A 111 -27.88 -3.02 -18.26
CA LYS A 111 -28.05 -1.63 -17.88
C LYS A 111 -29.51 -1.20 -18.02
N SER A 112 -30.04 -0.45 -17.06
CA SER A 112 -31.35 0.20 -17.19
C SER A 112 -31.26 1.61 -17.78
N ASP A 113 -30.21 2.40 -17.50
CA ASP A 113 -30.07 3.77 -18.01
C ASP A 113 -28.64 4.39 -18.09
N GLY A 114 -27.72 4.22 -17.14
CA GLY A 114 -26.68 5.25 -16.96
C GLY A 114 -25.20 4.97 -17.23
N ALA A 115 -24.54 4.23 -16.33
CA ALA A 115 -23.10 4.43 -16.09
C ALA A 115 -22.19 3.21 -16.31
N ILE A 116 -22.72 1.99 -16.17
CA ILE A 116 -21.92 0.76 -16.10
C ILE A 116 -22.18 -0.10 -17.36
N PRO A 117 -21.14 -0.68 -18.00
CA PRO A 117 -21.31 -1.54 -19.18
C PRO A 117 -22.04 -2.84 -18.84
N ASP A 118 -22.55 -3.53 -19.85
CA ASP A 118 -23.03 -4.91 -19.69
C ASP A 118 -21.88 -5.78 -19.17
N ILE A 119 -22.12 -6.45 -18.03
CA ILE A 119 -21.14 -7.35 -17.43
C ILE A 119 -21.57 -8.77 -17.72
N ILE A 120 -20.76 -9.47 -18.52
CA ILE A 120 -20.95 -10.88 -18.84
C ILE A 120 -19.87 -11.66 -18.11
N ILE A 121 -20.28 -12.67 -17.34
CA ILE A 121 -19.38 -13.62 -16.69
C ILE A 121 -19.83 -15.01 -17.10
N GLU A 122 -18.97 -15.74 -17.80
CA GLU A 122 -19.16 -17.15 -18.12
C GLU A 122 -18.18 -17.98 -17.30
N THR A 123 -18.71 -18.97 -16.58
CA THR A 123 -17.92 -19.86 -15.74
C THR A 123 -17.91 -21.26 -16.32
N THR A 124 -16.72 -21.84 -16.48
CA THR A 124 -16.54 -23.28 -16.65
C THR A 124 -15.63 -23.80 -15.53
N PRO A 125 -15.53 -25.13 -15.32
CA PRO A 125 -14.59 -25.68 -14.35
C PRO A 125 -13.11 -25.31 -14.59
N SER A 126 -12.76 -24.76 -15.76
CA SER A 126 -11.38 -24.50 -16.19
C SER A 126 -11.06 -23.05 -16.54
N ARG A 127 -12.05 -22.15 -16.59
CA ARG A 127 -11.84 -20.73 -16.86
C ARG A 127 -13.07 -19.89 -16.50
N ILE A 128 -12.82 -18.62 -16.27
CA ILE A 128 -13.84 -17.58 -16.12
C ILE A 128 -13.60 -16.56 -17.22
N ILE A 129 -14.59 -16.34 -18.07
CA ILE A 129 -14.53 -15.37 -19.17
C ILE A 129 -15.37 -14.17 -18.76
N PHE A 130 -14.83 -12.97 -18.90
CA PHE A 130 -15.54 -11.75 -18.52
C PHE A 130 -15.35 -10.60 -19.50
N SER A 131 -16.37 -9.78 -19.66
CA SER A 131 -16.33 -8.58 -20.49
C SER A 131 -15.49 -7.48 -19.83
N CYS A 132 -14.55 -6.89 -20.58
CA CYS A 132 -13.62 -5.88 -20.04
C CYS A 132 -14.02 -4.42 -20.34
N GLY A 133 -15.12 -4.17 -21.05
CA GLY A 133 -15.49 -2.82 -21.51
C GLY A 133 -14.54 -2.29 -22.60
N ASN A 134 -14.36 -0.96 -22.71
CA ASN A 134 -13.40 -0.34 -23.64
C ASN A 134 -12.31 0.49 -22.93
N GLY A 135 -12.58 1.00 -21.73
CA GLY A 135 -11.65 1.74 -20.90
C GLY A 135 -10.55 0.87 -20.28
N PRO A 136 -9.53 1.50 -19.68
CA PRO A 136 -8.40 0.79 -19.08
C PRO A 136 -8.85 -0.13 -17.94
N LEU A 137 -8.00 -1.10 -17.64
CA LEU A 137 -8.16 -1.98 -16.48
C LEU A 137 -7.04 -1.69 -15.48
N TYR A 138 -7.38 -1.60 -14.20
CA TYR A 138 -6.44 -1.41 -13.08
C TYR A 138 -6.60 -2.51 -12.03
N GLY A 139 -5.78 -2.47 -10.98
CA GLY A 139 -5.80 -3.45 -9.87
C GLY A 139 -4.68 -4.47 -10.01
N LEU A 140 -4.87 -5.72 -9.59
CA LEU A 140 -3.91 -6.84 -9.62
C LEU A 140 -2.74 -6.77 -8.62
N GLY A 141 -2.56 -5.65 -7.91
CA GLY A 141 -1.50 -5.49 -6.91
C GLY A 141 -0.25 -4.79 -7.45
N GLN A 142 0.83 -4.87 -6.66
CA GLN A 142 2.17 -4.37 -7.00
C GLN A 142 2.91 -5.44 -7.80
N GLY A 143 3.66 -5.10 -8.86
CA GLY A 143 4.35 -6.10 -9.68
C GLY A 143 4.86 -5.62 -11.03
N ALA A 144 5.34 -6.54 -11.86
CA ALA A 144 5.95 -6.23 -13.17
C ALA A 144 4.90 -6.09 -14.30
N HIS A 145 4.35 -4.89 -14.45
CA HIS A 145 3.20 -4.63 -15.33
C HIS A 145 3.01 -3.13 -15.60
N SER A 146 2.32 -2.77 -16.69
CA SER A 146 1.88 -1.39 -16.98
C SER A 146 0.66 -0.99 -16.16
N LEU A 147 0.41 0.32 -15.94
CA LEU A 147 -0.75 0.80 -15.19
C LEU A 147 -2.08 0.25 -15.76
N ASP A 148 -2.31 0.41 -17.07
CA ASP A 148 -3.39 -0.28 -17.78
C ASP A 148 -3.01 -1.75 -17.99
N ARG A 149 -3.84 -2.66 -17.48
CA ARG A 149 -3.64 -4.11 -17.58
C ARG A 149 -4.02 -4.69 -18.94
N ARG A 150 -4.66 -3.92 -19.81
CA ARG A 150 -5.01 -4.40 -21.15
C ARG A 150 -3.76 -4.77 -21.95
N GLY A 151 -3.86 -5.85 -22.72
CA GLY A 151 -2.76 -6.34 -23.53
C GLY A 151 -1.73 -7.20 -22.77
N THR A 152 -1.94 -7.45 -21.47
CA THR A 152 -1.00 -8.20 -20.63
C THR A 152 -1.57 -9.54 -20.17
N THR A 153 -0.68 -10.39 -19.64
CA THR A 153 -1.03 -11.59 -18.87
C THR A 153 -0.41 -11.46 -17.48
N ASP A 154 -1.11 -11.88 -16.44
CA ASP A 154 -0.61 -11.88 -15.08
C ASP A 154 -0.69 -13.28 -14.47
N ALA A 155 0.45 -13.82 -14.05
CA ALA A 155 0.53 -15.14 -13.45
C ALA A 155 0.12 -15.16 -11.97
N MET A 156 -0.11 -13.99 -11.34
CA MET A 156 -0.46 -13.84 -9.93
C MET A 156 0.54 -14.54 -8.99
N ARG A 157 1.82 -14.54 -9.36
CA ARG A 157 2.87 -15.19 -8.59
C ARG A 157 3.50 -14.20 -7.63
N SER A 158 3.24 -14.39 -6.33
CA SER A 158 3.97 -13.65 -5.29
C SER A 158 5.45 -13.98 -5.40
N GLY A 159 6.29 -12.96 -5.28
CA GLY A 159 7.70 -13.16 -5.54
C GLY A 159 8.52 -11.89 -5.43
N GLN A 160 9.82 -12.11 -5.33
CA GLN A 160 10.82 -11.07 -5.46
C GLN A 160 11.98 -11.66 -6.29
N LEU A 161 12.85 -10.80 -6.80
CA LEU A 161 14.14 -11.16 -7.42
C LEU A 161 14.14 -11.66 -8.88
N ASP A 162 12.98 -11.84 -9.53
CA ASP A 162 12.97 -11.98 -11.00
C ASP A 162 13.63 -10.73 -11.65
N GLU A 163 14.23 -10.88 -12.83
CA GLU A 163 15.04 -9.83 -13.46
C GLU A 163 14.26 -8.51 -13.61
N ASP A 164 12.98 -8.60 -14.00
CA ASP A 164 12.08 -7.45 -14.08
C ASP A 164 11.72 -6.90 -12.69
N LEU A 165 11.55 -7.76 -11.68
CA LEU A 165 11.20 -7.35 -10.30
C LEU A 165 12.34 -6.58 -9.61
N ARG A 166 13.57 -6.63 -10.14
CA ARG A 166 14.62 -5.68 -9.71
C ARG A 166 14.35 -4.25 -10.15
N THR A 167 13.46 -4.02 -11.11
CA THR A 167 13.03 -2.68 -11.54
C THR A 167 11.65 -2.32 -10.95
N TYR A 168 10.70 -3.26 -11.00
CA TYR A 168 9.34 -3.00 -10.51
C TYR A 168 9.19 -3.18 -9.00
N GLY A 169 10.01 -4.01 -8.37
CA GLY A 169 9.84 -4.42 -6.98
C GLY A 169 9.13 -5.77 -6.84
N ALA A 170 8.85 -6.16 -5.60
CA ALA A 170 8.19 -7.42 -5.27
C ALA A 170 6.80 -7.49 -5.91
N HIS A 171 6.41 -8.68 -6.33
CA HIS A 171 5.06 -8.94 -6.79
C HIS A 171 4.18 -9.33 -5.59
N VAL A 172 3.19 -8.49 -5.30
CA VAL A 172 2.17 -8.73 -4.26
C VAL A 172 0.81 -8.85 -4.95
N PRO A 173 0.40 -10.07 -5.36
CA PRO A 173 -0.77 -10.27 -6.19
C PRO A 173 -2.07 -10.10 -5.39
N ILE A 174 -2.97 -9.23 -5.89
CA ILE A 174 -4.30 -9.00 -5.34
C ILE A 174 -5.31 -9.23 -6.48
N PRO A 175 -6.14 -10.30 -6.50
CA PRO A 175 -7.01 -10.63 -7.63
C PRO A 175 -8.26 -9.73 -7.73
N TRP A 176 -8.05 -8.43 -7.55
CA TRP A 176 -8.99 -7.33 -7.70
C TRP A 176 -8.69 -6.64 -9.03
N LEU A 177 -9.66 -6.62 -9.93
CA LEU A 177 -9.60 -5.91 -11.19
C LEU A 177 -10.66 -4.81 -11.18
N MET A 178 -10.33 -3.60 -11.61
CA MET A 178 -11.30 -2.52 -11.69
C MET A 178 -11.22 -1.76 -13.01
N SER A 179 -12.34 -1.19 -13.43
CA SER A 179 -12.42 -0.26 -14.54
C SER A 179 -12.96 1.08 -14.06
N PRO A 180 -12.42 2.21 -14.57
CA PRO A 180 -12.99 3.52 -14.25
C PRO A 180 -14.40 3.72 -14.84
N GLU A 181 -14.89 2.78 -15.67
CA GLU A 181 -16.27 2.72 -16.17
C GLU A 181 -17.29 2.28 -15.09
N GLY A 182 -16.89 2.13 -13.83
CA GLY A 182 -17.84 1.94 -12.72
C GLY A 182 -18.09 0.49 -12.31
N TRP A 183 -17.18 -0.43 -12.65
CA TRP A 183 -17.24 -1.82 -12.18
C TRP A 183 -15.87 -2.35 -11.72
N GLY A 184 -15.89 -3.33 -10.84
CA GLY A 184 -14.72 -4.13 -10.47
C GLY A 184 -15.07 -5.57 -10.11
N LEU A 185 -14.14 -6.49 -10.35
CA LEU A 185 -14.26 -7.91 -10.10
C LEU A 185 -13.16 -8.36 -9.13
N PHE A 186 -13.56 -9.00 -8.04
CA PHE A 186 -12.66 -9.68 -7.13
C PHE A 186 -12.80 -11.20 -7.31
N PHE A 187 -11.72 -11.84 -7.73
CA PHE A 187 -11.64 -13.28 -7.92
C PHE A 187 -11.12 -13.89 -6.62
N HIS A 188 -12.05 -14.14 -5.69
CA HIS A 188 -11.72 -14.61 -4.34
C HIS A 188 -11.22 -16.06 -4.38
N GLU A 189 -11.98 -16.94 -5.04
CA GLU A 189 -11.61 -18.34 -5.28
C GLU A 189 -12.13 -18.84 -6.64
N PRO A 190 -11.43 -19.76 -7.31
CA PRO A 190 -10.10 -20.30 -6.99
C PRO A 190 -8.97 -19.28 -7.23
N TRP A 191 -7.74 -19.61 -6.80
CA TRP A 191 -6.53 -18.93 -7.28
C TRP A 191 -6.24 -19.24 -8.75
N GLY A 192 -5.63 -18.29 -9.46
CA GLY A 192 -5.44 -18.41 -10.91
C GLY A 192 -4.62 -17.28 -11.52
N SER A 193 -4.59 -17.25 -12.84
CA SER A 193 -3.88 -16.26 -13.66
C SER A 193 -4.85 -15.50 -14.57
N PHE A 194 -4.45 -14.30 -14.97
CA PHE A 194 -5.21 -13.43 -15.87
C PHE A 194 -4.59 -13.38 -17.26
N ASP A 195 -5.44 -13.42 -18.27
CA ASP A 195 -5.12 -13.15 -19.67
C ASP A 195 -6.03 -12.03 -20.17
N LEU A 196 -5.46 -10.83 -20.25
CA LEU A 196 -6.12 -9.58 -20.61
C LEU A 196 -5.66 -9.10 -21.99
N THR A 197 -5.09 -10.00 -22.80
CA THR A 197 -4.65 -9.72 -24.16
C THR A 197 -5.80 -9.50 -25.15
N GLY A 198 -6.99 -9.99 -24.80
CA GLY A 198 -8.22 -9.86 -25.58
C GLY A 198 -9.37 -9.22 -24.80
N ASN A 199 -10.46 -8.98 -25.51
CA ASN A 199 -11.78 -8.71 -24.95
C ASN A 199 -12.76 -9.73 -25.58
N PRO A 200 -13.27 -10.71 -24.83
CA PRO A 200 -13.29 -10.78 -23.36
C PRO A 200 -11.94 -11.13 -22.73
N GLY A 201 -11.77 -10.74 -21.46
CA GLY A 201 -10.67 -11.18 -20.61
C GLY A 201 -10.92 -12.59 -20.09
N ILE A 202 -9.85 -13.29 -19.73
CA ILE A 202 -9.91 -14.69 -19.28
C ILE A 202 -9.13 -14.83 -17.98
N PHE A 203 -9.80 -15.34 -16.94
CA PHE A 203 -9.15 -15.86 -15.74
C PHE A 203 -9.04 -17.38 -15.83
N LYS A 204 -7.85 -17.92 -15.58
CA LYS A 204 -7.51 -19.34 -15.67
C LYS A 204 -7.12 -19.84 -14.28
N PRO A 205 -7.99 -20.60 -13.59
CA PRO A 205 -7.66 -21.28 -12.35
C PRO A 205 -6.38 -22.12 -12.47
N GLU A 206 -5.53 -22.13 -11.45
CA GLU A 206 -4.32 -22.99 -11.42
C GLU A 206 -4.68 -24.45 -11.12
N GLU A 207 -5.77 -24.67 -10.38
CA GLU A 207 -6.30 -26.00 -10.06
C GLU A 207 -7.75 -26.09 -10.53
N THR A 208 -8.22 -27.31 -10.83
CA THR A 208 -9.65 -27.53 -11.10
C THR A 208 -10.44 -27.20 -9.83
N ALA A 209 -11.08 -26.04 -9.84
CA ALA A 209 -11.74 -25.51 -8.67
C ALA A 209 -12.90 -26.40 -8.23
N ARG A 210 -13.04 -26.62 -6.92
CA ARG A 210 -14.26 -27.26 -6.36
C ARG A 210 -15.48 -26.36 -6.52
N GLY A 211 -15.26 -25.05 -6.48
CA GLY A 211 -16.25 -24.02 -6.80
C GLY A 211 -15.56 -22.70 -7.15
N ILE A 212 -16.34 -21.77 -7.65
CA ILE A 212 -15.94 -20.40 -7.98
C ILE A 212 -16.66 -19.47 -7.00
N ASP A 213 -15.93 -18.50 -6.45
CA ASP A 213 -16.43 -17.44 -5.60
C ASP A 213 -15.88 -16.09 -6.10
N LEU A 214 -16.76 -15.25 -6.63
CA LEU A 214 -16.42 -13.96 -7.21
C LEU A 214 -17.27 -12.87 -6.58
N PHE A 215 -16.73 -11.66 -6.54
CA PHE A 215 -17.50 -10.48 -6.16
C PHE A 215 -17.48 -9.47 -7.29
N LEU A 216 -18.67 -8.99 -7.64
CA LEU A 216 -18.85 -7.85 -8.52
C LEU A 216 -19.17 -6.62 -7.67
N LEU A 217 -18.38 -5.57 -7.84
CA LEU A 217 -18.53 -4.29 -7.17
C LEU A 217 -18.87 -3.23 -8.20
N LEU A 218 -19.89 -2.42 -7.91
CA LEU A 218 -20.38 -1.35 -8.78
C LEU A 218 -20.21 0.02 -8.12
N GLY A 219 -19.96 1.05 -8.92
CA GLY A 219 -19.87 2.43 -8.44
C GLY A 219 -20.11 3.39 -9.60
N GLU A 220 -20.73 4.55 -9.35
CA GLU A 220 -20.93 5.57 -10.39
C GLU A 220 -19.62 6.27 -10.74
N THR A 221 -18.65 6.25 -9.81
CA THR A 221 -17.30 6.77 -10.01
C THR A 221 -16.22 5.76 -9.59
N PRO A 222 -14.98 5.88 -10.10
CA PRO A 222 -13.88 5.03 -9.64
C PRO A 222 -13.57 5.20 -8.14
N ALA A 223 -13.82 6.39 -7.58
CA ALA A 223 -13.67 6.65 -6.16
C ALA A 223 -14.69 5.86 -5.32
N GLU A 224 -15.93 5.76 -5.77
CA GLU A 224 -16.94 4.92 -5.14
C GLU A 224 -16.61 3.44 -5.23
N LEU A 225 -16.03 2.97 -6.34
CA LEU A 225 -15.55 1.58 -6.43
C LEU A 225 -14.49 1.27 -5.37
N MET A 226 -13.54 2.17 -5.13
CA MET A 226 -12.55 1.99 -4.07
C MET A 226 -13.21 1.93 -2.68
N LYS A 227 -14.29 2.69 -2.46
CA LYS A 227 -15.09 2.59 -1.24
C LYS A 227 -15.78 1.23 -1.14
N GLN A 228 -16.39 0.72 -2.22
CA GLN A 228 -16.99 -0.62 -2.23
C GLN A 228 -15.95 -1.72 -1.95
N TRP A 229 -14.74 -1.56 -2.49
CA TRP A 229 -13.63 -2.47 -2.24
C TRP A 229 -13.23 -2.49 -0.74
N ALA A 230 -13.17 -1.32 -0.11
CA ALA A 230 -12.92 -1.19 1.32
C ALA A 230 -14.11 -1.62 2.18
N GLU A 231 -15.36 -1.49 1.73
CA GLU A 231 -16.53 -2.04 2.43
C GLU A 231 -16.44 -3.58 2.45
N LEU A 232 -16.06 -4.21 1.34
CA LEU A 232 -15.94 -5.67 1.24
C LEU A 232 -14.75 -6.22 2.04
N THR A 233 -13.58 -5.62 1.86
CA THR A 233 -12.30 -6.12 2.41
C THR A 233 -11.82 -5.38 3.65
N GLY A 234 -12.61 -4.43 4.14
CA GLY A 234 -12.37 -3.61 5.31
C GLY A 234 -11.47 -2.40 5.09
N TYR A 235 -11.72 -1.38 5.90
CA TYR A 235 -11.06 -0.09 5.80
C TYR A 235 -9.60 -0.15 6.26
N PRO A 236 -8.69 0.62 5.63
CA PRO A 236 -7.31 0.73 6.09
C PRO A 236 -7.26 1.18 7.55
N HIS A 237 -6.39 0.60 8.38
CA HIS A 237 -6.25 1.06 9.76
C HIS A 237 -5.71 2.49 9.81
N LEU A 238 -6.04 3.25 10.87
CA LEU A 238 -5.36 4.52 11.13
C LEU A 238 -4.00 4.21 11.77
N PRO A 239 -2.85 4.53 11.14
CA PRO A 239 -1.53 4.20 11.68
C PRO A 239 -1.15 5.15 12.83
N PRO A 240 -0.12 4.79 13.62
CA PRO A 240 0.49 5.77 14.52
C PRO A 240 1.13 6.91 13.70
N LEU A 241 1.03 8.14 14.18
CA LEU A 241 1.46 9.33 13.44
C LEU A 241 2.96 9.29 13.07
N TRP A 242 3.79 8.70 13.93
CA TRP A 242 5.24 8.58 13.71
C TRP A 242 5.57 7.74 12.46
N ALA A 243 4.70 6.80 12.05
CA ALA A 243 4.92 5.99 10.86
C ALA A 243 4.92 6.83 9.56
N LEU A 244 4.28 8.01 9.60
CA LEU A 244 4.28 8.99 8.52
C LEU A 244 5.48 9.95 8.60
N GLY A 245 6.28 9.90 9.66
CA GLY A 245 7.56 10.61 9.77
C GLY A 245 8.63 10.02 8.86
N TYR A 246 9.82 10.60 8.88
CA TYR A 246 10.96 10.02 8.19
C TYR A 246 11.52 8.84 8.99
N GLN A 247 11.86 7.76 8.28
CA GLN A 247 12.42 6.55 8.84
C GLN A 247 13.80 6.27 8.24
N GLN A 248 14.82 6.15 9.08
CA GLN A 248 16.16 5.77 8.66
C GLN A 248 16.37 4.28 8.93
N SER A 249 16.82 3.53 7.93
CA SER A 249 17.13 2.11 8.06
C SER A 249 18.61 1.82 7.90
N HIS A 250 19.07 0.76 8.57
CA HIS A 250 20.48 0.46 8.79
C HIS A 250 20.83 -0.95 8.35
N ARG A 251 21.85 -1.03 7.51
CA ARG A 251 22.54 -2.24 7.04
C ARG A 251 23.90 -1.75 6.57
N THR A 252 25.03 -1.97 7.22
CA THR A 252 25.37 -2.87 8.34
C THR A 252 25.77 -2.08 9.60
N LEU A 253 25.52 -2.64 10.79
CA LEU A 253 25.88 -2.06 12.08
C LEU A 253 27.26 -2.53 12.54
N SER A 254 28.17 -1.61 12.85
CA SER A 254 29.54 -1.98 13.25
C SER A 254 29.67 -2.24 14.76
N ASN A 255 29.02 -1.43 15.59
CA ASN A 255 29.06 -1.48 17.06
C ASN A 255 27.94 -0.58 17.64
N ARG A 256 27.85 -0.57 18.98
CA ARG A 256 26.91 0.27 19.74
C ARG A 256 27.15 1.78 19.52
N GLU A 257 28.41 2.20 19.47
CA GLU A 257 28.79 3.61 19.36
C GLU A 257 28.30 4.23 18.05
N ASP A 258 28.45 3.53 16.94
CA ASP A 258 27.95 3.95 15.62
C ASP A 258 26.44 4.20 15.65
N LEU A 259 25.69 3.27 16.25
CA LEU A 259 24.23 3.33 16.36
C LEU A 259 23.77 4.59 17.12
N ILE A 260 24.39 4.89 18.27
CA ILE A 260 24.01 6.06 19.08
C ILE A 260 24.54 7.36 18.46
N ALA A 261 25.75 7.36 17.88
CA ALA A 261 26.34 8.54 17.27
C ALA A 261 25.51 9.06 16.09
N GLU A 262 24.94 8.16 15.29
CA GLU A 262 24.06 8.51 14.19
C GLU A 262 22.74 9.11 14.67
N ALA A 263 22.09 8.48 15.66
CA ALA A 263 20.88 9.02 16.28
C ALA A 263 21.09 10.45 16.82
N ARG A 264 22.22 10.68 17.50
CA ARG A 264 22.63 12.01 17.96
C ARG A 264 22.88 12.96 16.80
N THR A 265 23.50 12.48 15.71
CA THR A 265 23.78 13.30 14.53
C THR A 265 22.50 13.86 13.90
N PHE A 266 21.42 13.08 13.82
CA PHE A 266 20.11 13.59 13.38
C PHE A 266 19.65 14.77 14.27
N ARG A 267 19.73 14.62 15.59
CA ARG A 267 19.31 15.66 16.55
C ARG A 267 20.21 16.89 16.52
N ASP A 268 21.53 16.71 16.51
CA ASP A 268 22.53 17.78 16.46
C ASP A 268 22.40 18.60 15.16
N LYS A 269 22.24 17.90 14.03
CA LYS A 269 22.01 18.55 12.74
C LYS A 269 20.59 19.08 12.59
N ARG A 270 19.67 18.85 13.53
CA ARG A 270 18.25 19.22 13.43
C ARG A 270 17.58 18.70 12.16
N LEU A 271 17.84 17.44 11.84
CA LEU A 271 17.24 16.71 10.74
C LEU A 271 16.07 15.88 11.30
N PRO A 272 14.82 16.16 10.90
CA PRO A 272 13.66 15.41 11.37
C PRO A 272 13.74 13.91 11.07
N CYS A 273 13.48 13.08 12.07
CA CYS A 273 13.45 11.61 11.95
C CYS A 273 12.72 10.99 13.15
N ASP A 274 11.80 10.07 12.89
CA ASP A 274 10.95 9.43 13.90
C ASP A 274 11.40 8.01 14.24
N ALA A 275 11.91 7.25 13.27
CA ALA A 275 12.20 5.83 13.48
C ALA A 275 13.56 5.40 12.94
N LEU A 276 14.23 4.54 13.71
CA LEU A 276 15.44 3.84 13.33
C LEU A 276 15.12 2.36 13.15
N ILE A 277 15.42 1.83 11.97
CA ILE A 277 15.11 0.45 11.57
C ILE A 277 16.39 -0.35 11.46
N TYR A 278 16.48 -1.48 12.13
CA TYR A 278 17.70 -2.30 12.14
C TYR A 278 17.50 -3.62 11.40
N LEU A 279 18.33 -3.88 10.39
CA LEU A 279 18.32 -5.14 9.63
C LEU A 279 18.95 -6.28 10.45
N GLY A 280 18.49 -7.51 10.22
CA GLY A 280 19.01 -8.71 10.86
C GLY A 280 20.34 -9.20 10.27
N THR A 281 21.15 -9.86 11.09
CA THR A 281 22.37 -10.58 10.69
C THR A 281 22.02 -11.71 9.72
N GLY A 282 22.87 -11.91 8.72
CA GLY A 282 22.65 -12.89 7.63
C GLY A 282 22.15 -12.22 6.36
N PHE A 283 21.28 -11.21 6.47
CA PHE A 283 21.04 -10.25 5.39
C PHE A 283 22.09 -9.16 5.34
N CYS A 284 22.80 -8.91 6.44
CA CYS A 284 23.99 -8.09 6.50
C CYS A 284 25.07 -8.79 7.34
N PRO A 285 26.36 -8.41 7.21
CA PRO A 285 27.44 -8.99 8.02
C PRO A 285 27.25 -8.86 9.55
N SER A 286 26.59 -7.79 10.00
CA SER A 286 26.33 -7.51 11.42
C SER A 286 25.06 -6.67 11.56
N GLY A 287 24.00 -7.31 12.06
CA GLY A 287 22.69 -6.71 12.31
C GLY A 287 22.34 -6.66 13.79
N TRP A 288 21.05 -6.42 14.08
CA TRP A 288 20.57 -6.31 15.46
C TRP A 288 20.58 -7.64 16.24
N ASN A 289 20.50 -8.79 15.54
CA ASN A 289 20.38 -10.12 16.13
C ASN A 289 21.59 -11.02 15.88
N THR A 290 21.65 -12.18 16.53
CA THR A 290 22.78 -13.13 16.45
C THR A 290 22.86 -13.91 15.14
N GLY A 291 21.81 -13.92 14.32
CA GLY A 291 21.79 -14.66 13.06
C GLY A 291 20.45 -14.59 12.34
N HIS A 292 20.41 -15.20 11.16
CA HIS A 292 19.26 -15.14 10.27
C HIS A 292 18.02 -15.80 10.92
N GLY A 293 16.95 -15.03 11.13
CA GLY A 293 15.73 -15.48 11.83
C GLY A 293 15.83 -15.56 13.36
N SER A 294 16.94 -15.16 13.97
CA SER A 294 17.11 -15.14 15.42
C SER A 294 16.37 -13.98 16.08
N PHE A 295 15.81 -14.22 17.27
CA PHE A 295 15.25 -13.17 18.15
C PHE A 295 16.21 -12.76 19.28
N GLU A 296 17.43 -13.32 19.29
CA GLU A 296 18.46 -12.96 20.26
C GLU A 296 19.28 -11.78 19.76
N PHE A 297 19.45 -10.75 20.60
CA PHE A 297 20.24 -9.56 20.25
C PHE A 297 21.74 -9.85 20.08
N ASN A 298 22.33 -9.24 19.06
CA ASN A 298 23.78 -9.16 18.89
C ASN A 298 24.38 -8.23 19.95
N LYS A 299 25.03 -8.82 20.97
CA LYS A 299 25.62 -8.08 22.09
C LYS A 299 26.76 -7.13 21.70
N SER A 300 27.32 -7.24 20.51
CA SER A 300 28.34 -6.29 20.03
C SER A 300 27.72 -4.95 19.58
N VAL A 301 26.44 -4.97 19.22
CA VAL A 301 25.67 -3.79 18.78
C VAL A 301 24.70 -3.34 19.88
N PHE A 302 24.01 -4.30 20.51
CA PHE A 302 23.08 -4.11 21.62
C PHE A 302 23.57 -4.88 22.87
N PRO A 303 24.62 -4.41 23.57
CA PRO A 303 25.17 -5.11 24.73
C PRO A 303 24.19 -5.21 25.91
N ASP A 304 23.31 -4.23 26.05
CA ASP A 304 22.21 -4.17 27.01
C ASP A 304 20.98 -3.63 26.26
N PRO A 305 20.20 -4.49 25.58
CA PRO A 305 19.14 -4.06 24.66
C PRO A 305 18.11 -3.11 25.31
N PRO A 306 17.57 -3.37 26.52
CA PRO A 306 16.66 -2.44 27.18
C PRO A 306 17.28 -1.03 27.34
N LYS A 307 18.52 -0.93 27.83
CA LYS A 307 19.17 0.39 28.02
C LYS A 307 19.47 1.11 26.71
N VAL A 308 19.81 0.38 25.65
CA VAL A 308 20.07 0.98 24.33
C VAL A 308 18.75 1.50 23.74
N ILE A 309 17.67 0.73 23.85
CA ILE A 309 16.33 1.15 23.41
C ILE A 309 15.86 2.36 24.21
N ASP A 310 16.01 2.35 25.54
CA ASP A 310 15.70 3.50 26.40
C ASP A 310 16.50 4.75 26.02
N GLU A 311 17.79 4.62 25.64
CA GLU A 311 18.60 5.76 25.19
C GLU A 311 18.09 6.32 23.85
N LEU A 312 17.69 5.46 22.91
CA LEU A 312 17.08 5.87 21.64
C LEU A 312 15.72 6.54 21.85
N HIS A 313 14.89 5.99 22.73
CA HIS A 313 13.62 6.58 23.14
C HIS A 313 13.83 7.93 23.85
N GLY A 314 14.89 8.07 24.65
CA GLY A 314 15.30 9.34 25.26
C GLY A 314 15.78 10.39 24.26
N LEU A 315 16.05 9.98 23.01
CA LEU A 315 16.29 10.86 21.86
C LEU A 315 15.04 10.97 20.97
N ASP A 316 13.87 10.51 21.41
CA ASP A 316 12.59 10.52 20.68
C ASP A 316 12.59 9.70 19.38
N PHE A 317 13.37 8.61 19.32
CA PHE A 317 13.30 7.65 18.21
C PHE A 317 12.43 6.45 18.55
N LYS A 318 11.75 5.93 17.52
CA LYS A 318 11.12 4.62 17.52
C LYS A 318 12.09 3.57 17.00
N VAL A 319 12.03 2.37 17.57
CA VAL A 319 12.91 1.25 17.20
C VAL A 319 12.11 0.20 16.46
N VAL A 320 12.49 -0.08 15.21
CA VAL A 320 11.84 -1.11 14.37
C VAL A 320 12.83 -2.21 14.04
N LEU A 321 12.43 -3.47 14.25
CA LEU A 321 13.32 -4.62 14.04
C LEU A 321 12.89 -5.47 12.84
N HIS A 322 13.88 -5.81 12.02
CA HIS A 322 13.74 -6.71 10.89
C HIS A 322 13.65 -8.17 11.32
N VAL A 323 12.66 -8.90 10.78
CA VAL A 323 12.36 -10.30 11.11
C VAL A 323 12.04 -11.11 9.85
N VAL A 324 12.52 -12.34 9.78
CA VAL A 324 12.51 -13.22 8.59
C VAL A 324 12.31 -14.69 8.99
N ASN A 325 12.26 -15.59 8.01
CA ASN A 325 11.94 -17.01 8.19
C ASN A 325 10.61 -17.24 8.93
N PRO A 326 9.48 -16.66 8.46
CA PRO A 326 8.19 -17.03 9.02
C PRO A 326 7.89 -18.52 8.78
N PRO A 327 7.10 -19.18 9.64
CA PRO A 327 6.58 -20.51 9.34
C PRO A 327 5.85 -20.53 7.99
N ILE A 328 6.19 -21.48 7.11
CA ILE A 328 5.59 -21.53 5.77
C ILE A 328 4.08 -21.80 5.82
N ASN A 329 3.64 -22.66 6.73
CA ASN A 329 2.22 -23.00 6.92
C ASN A 329 1.59 -22.16 8.04
N LEU A 330 1.95 -20.88 8.13
CA LEU A 330 1.41 -19.98 9.15
C LEU A 330 -0.13 -19.95 9.07
N HIS A 331 -0.78 -20.24 10.19
CA HIS A 331 -2.24 -20.26 10.32
C HIS A 331 -2.67 -19.80 11.72
N GLY A 332 -3.98 -19.76 11.98
CA GLY A 332 -4.51 -19.41 13.30
C GLY A 332 -4.48 -17.92 13.64
N SER A 333 -4.54 -17.64 14.93
CA SER A 333 -4.59 -16.31 15.55
C SER A 333 -3.63 -16.22 16.73
N VAL A 334 -3.14 -15.02 17.04
CA VAL A 334 -2.30 -14.79 18.23
C VAL A 334 -3.04 -15.06 19.55
N THR A 335 -4.37 -15.12 19.52
CA THR A 335 -5.23 -15.41 20.67
C THR A 335 -5.51 -16.90 20.87
N ASP A 336 -5.04 -17.76 19.97
CA ASP A 336 -5.33 -19.19 20.05
C ASP A 336 -4.72 -19.80 21.32
N THR A 337 -5.44 -20.77 21.88
CA THR A 337 -5.06 -21.49 23.11
C THR A 337 -4.87 -22.97 22.82
N ALA A 338 -4.34 -23.72 23.79
CA ALA A 338 -4.15 -25.16 23.64
C ALA A 338 -5.46 -25.89 23.25
N PRO A 339 -5.42 -26.86 22.31
CA PRO A 339 -4.21 -27.44 21.69
C PRO A 339 -3.69 -26.73 20.42
N ALA A 340 -4.39 -25.72 19.89
CA ALA A 340 -3.96 -25.03 18.66
C ALA A 340 -2.60 -24.33 18.84
N ALA A 341 -2.41 -23.68 19.98
CA ALA A 341 -1.15 -23.01 20.34
C ALA A 341 0.07 -23.94 20.57
N ASP A 342 -0.13 -25.27 20.50
CA ASP A 342 0.96 -26.26 20.56
C ASP A 342 1.55 -26.56 19.18
N ASP A 343 0.87 -26.16 18.08
CA ASP A 343 1.43 -26.23 16.73
C ASP A 343 2.47 -25.11 16.54
N PRO A 344 3.75 -25.41 16.24
CA PRO A 344 4.78 -24.39 16.06
C PRO A 344 4.57 -23.49 14.82
N THR A 345 3.64 -23.86 13.93
CA THR A 345 3.24 -23.08 12.76
C THR A 345 1.97 -22.25 12.99
N ASP A 346 1.38 -22.33 14.18
CA ASP A 346 0.30 -21.44 14.59
C ASP A 346 0.84 -20.03 14.93
N ALA A 347 0.05 -19.01 14.60
CA ALA A 347 0.38 -17.61 14.85
C ALA A 347 0.66 -17.32 16.33
N SER A 348 -0.08 -17.92 17.27
CA SER A 348 0.15 -17.76 18.71
C SER A 348 1.47 -18.37 19.16
N ALA A 349 1.91 -19.49 18.55
CA ALA A 349 3.17 -20.13 18.89
C ALA A 349 4.37 -19.32 18.38
N TYR A 350 4.28 -18.79 17.16
CA TYR A 350 5.34 -17.96 16.59
C TYR A 350 5.44 -16.59 17.29
N TRP A 351 4.31 -15.96 17.64
CA TRP A 351 4.31 -14.65 18.30
C TRP A 351 5.01 -14.62 19.67
N LYS A 352 5.11 -15.76 20.36
CA LYS A 352 5.83 -15.87 21.66
C LYS A 352 7.29 -15.41 21.59
N TRP A 353 7.91 -15.47 20.41
CA TRP A 353 9.29 -14.99 20.21
C TRP A 353 9.39 -13.46 20.17
N HIS A 354 8.31 -12.77 19.81
CA HIS A 354 8.22 -11.31 19.71
C HIS A 354 7.98 -10.66 21.07
N VAL A 355 7.18 -11.30 21.93
CA VAL A 355 6.73 -10.73 23.23
C VAL A 355 7.89 -10.16 24.07
N PRO A 356 9.02 -10.87 24.31
CA PRO A 356 10.09 -10.30 25.13
C PRO A 356 10.75 -9.05 24.52
N LEU A 357 10.69 -8.91 23.19
CA LEU A 357 11.25 -7.76 22.47
C LEU A 357 10.29 -6.56 22.55
N ASP A 358 8.98 -6.79 22.45
CA ASP A 358 7.97 -5.76 22.70
C ASP A 358 8.04 -5.23 24.13
N GLU A 359 8.19 -6.12 25.11
CA GLU A 359 8.26 -5.77 26.55
C GLU A 359 9.44 -4.85 26.89
N ILE A 360 10.54 -4.92 26.13
CA ILE A 360 11.72 -4.06 26.31
C ILE A 360 11.68 -2.79 25.44
N GLY A 361 10.58 -2.53 24.72
CA GLY A 361 10.35 -1.26 24.03
C GLY A 361 10.59 -1.25 22.51
N VAL A 362 10.63 -2.39 21.82
CA VAL A 362 10.57 -2.40 20.35
C VAL A 362 9.23 -1.80 19.90
N ASP A 363 9.22 -0.81 19.01
CA ASP A 363 8.03 -0.03 18.64
C ASP A 363 7.31 -0.54 17.39
N GLY A 364 7.95 -1.43 16.63
CA GLY A 364 7.33 -2.02 15.45
C GLY A 364 8.23 -3.01 14.74
N TRP A 365 7.69 -3.61 13.70
CA TRP A 365 8.29 -4.75 13.03
C TRP A 365 8.52 -4.49 11.55
N TRP A 366 9.57 -5.09 11.02
CA TRP A 366 9.80 -5.19 9.59
C TRP A 366 9.84 -6.67 9.18
N PRO A 367 8.68 -7.31 8.93
CA PRO A 367 8.62 -8.68 8.47
C PRO A 367 8.98 -8.79 6.98
N ASP A 368 10.23 -9.15 6.69
CA ASP A 368 10.76 -9.34 5.35
C ASP A 368 10.57 -10.77 4.83
N GLU A 369 10.80 -10.96 3.54
CA GLU A 369 10.45 -12.17 2.79
C GLU A 369 8.95 -12.50 2.88
N GLY A 370 8.64 -13.80 2.93
CA GLY A 370 7.29 -14.33 2.87
C GLY A 370 6.77 -14.49 1.43
N ASP A 371 7.62 -14.23 0.44
CA ASP A 371 7.37 -14.55 -0.98
C ASP A 371 6.95 -16.03 -1.18
N PRO A 372 7.56 -17.02 -0.47
CA PRO A 372 7.17 -18.42 -0.59
C PRO A 372 5.90 -18.79 0.19
N LEU A 373 5.30 -17.87 0.95
CA LEU A 373 4.11 -18.19 1.73
C LEU A 373 2.94 -18.54 0.79
N PRO A 374 2.20 -19.62 1.09
CA PRO A 374 0.96 -19.91 0.41
C PRO A 374 -0.04 -18.78 0.66
N LYS A 375 -1.00 -18.61 -0.26
CA LYS A 375 -2.02 -17.56 -0.22
C LYS A 375 -2.61 -17.36 1.19
N ALA A 376 -3.07 -18.46 1.80
CA ALA A 376 -3.70 -18.45 3.12
C ALA A 376 -2.79 -17.90 4.24
N ALA A 377 -1.48 -18.16 4.17
CA ALA A 377 -0.54 -17.74 5.21
C ALA A 377 -0.16 -16.25 5.11
N ARG A 378 -0.29 -15.63 3.93
CA ARG A 378 0.12 -14.23 3.69
C ARG A 378 -0.70 -13.26 4.57
N LEU A 379 -2.03 -13.33 4.48
CA LEU A 379 -2.90 -12.46 5.26
C LEU A 379 -2.83 -12.77 6.76
N VAL A 380 -2.68 -14.05 7.13
CA VAL A 380 -2.44 -14.46 8.53
C VAL A 380 -1.20 -13.78 9.08
N ARG A 381 -0.09 -13.72 8.32
CA ARG A 381 1.12 -13.00 8.75
C ARG A 381 0.84 -11.52 8.98
N ASN A 382 0.16 -10.84 8.05
CA ASN A 382 -0.17 -9.42 8.21
C ASN A 382 -1.02 -9.19 9.47
N ARG A 383 -2.06 -10.01 9.67
CA ARG A 383 -2.95 -9.94 10.84
C ARG A 383 -2.20 -10.23 12.14
N MET A 384 -1.33 -11.23 12.16
CA MET A 384 -0.57 -11.64 13.34
C MET A 384 0.28 -10.51 13.90
N TYR A 385 1.01 -9.76 13.07
CA TYR A 385 1.81 -8.62 13.55
C TYR A 385 0.95 -7.47 14.07
N PHE A 386 -0.27 -7.30 13.54
CA PHE A 386 -1.20 -6.29 14.02
C PHE A 386 -1.85 -6.69 15.36
N GLU A 387 -2.38 -7.90 15.46
CA GLU A 387 -3.04 -8.40 16.68
C GLU A 387 -2.03 -8.69 17.79
N GLY A 388 -0.86 -9.19 17.42
CA GLY A 388 0.23 -9.53 18.32
C GLY A 388 0.72 -8.31 19.10
N ASP A 389 1.06 -7.21 18.43
CA ASP A 389 1.48 -5.96 19.07
C ASP A 389 0.40 -5.45 20.05
N ARG A 390 -0.88 -5.56 19.65
CA ARG A 390 -2.02 -5.14 20.49
C ARG A 390 -2.24 -6.04 21.69
N SER A 391 -1.82 -7.31 21.63
CA SER A 391 -1.89 -8.21 22.79
C SER A 391 -0.97 -7.77 23.93
N VAL A 392 0.15 -7.09 23.59
CA VAL A 392 1.12 -6.55 24.56
C VAL A 392 0.81 -5.08 24.89
N ARG A 393 0.46 -4.27 23.89
CA ARG A 393 0.18 -2.83 24.00
C ARG A 393 -1.19 -2.48 23.40
N PRO A 394 -2.31 -2.81 24.08
CA PRO A 394 -3.66 -2.70 23.50
C PRO A 394 -4.10 -1.29 23.13
N ASN A 395 -3.50 -0.26 23.74
CA ASN A 395 -3.81 1.15 23.51
C ASN A 395 -2.80 1.86 22.59
N VAL A 396 -1.95 1.13 21.87
CA VAL A 396 -0.98 1.70 20.93
C VAL A 396 -1.23 1.11 19.55
N ARG A 397 -1.32 1.96 18.52
CA ARG A 397 -1.49 1.52 17.13
C ARG A 397 -0.21 0.81 16.63
N PRO A 398 -0.30 -0.42 16.11
CA PRO A 398 0.84 -1.18 15.60
C PRO A 398 1.51 -0.56 14.37
N TYR A 399 2.75 -0.96 14.13
CA TYR A 399 3.44 -0.73 12.87
C TYR A 399 4.16 -2.00 12.42
N ALA A 400 3.78 -2.51 11.25
CA ALA A 400 4.48 -3.61 10.60
C ALA A 400 4.64 -3.34 9.11
N LEU A 401 5.90 -3.36 8.64
CA LEU A 401 6.27 -3.14 7.25
C LEU A 401 6.48 -4.48 6.55
N HIS A 402 5.63 -4.86 5.60
CA HIS A 402 5.62 -6.17 4.92
C HIS A 402 6.00 -6.07 3.44
N ARG A 403 6.62 -7.13 2.89
CA ARG A 403 6.92 -7.24 1.44
C ARG A 403 5.88 -8.04 0.68
N ASN A 404 4.96 -8.65 1.41
CA ASN A 404 3.93 -9.53 0.90
C ASN A 404 2.59 -9.25 1.57
N GLY A 405 1.53 -9.78 0.97
CA GLY A 405 0.21 -9.68 1.53
C GLY A 405 -0.85 -10.26 0.60
N TYR A 406 -2.09 -9.94 0.90
CA TYR A 406 -3.26 -10.36 0.17
C TYR A 406 -4.40 -9.33 0.30
N ALA A 407 -5.51 -9.54 -0.38
CA ALA A 407 -6.71 -8.71 -0.20
C ALA A 407 -7.08 -8.64 1.30
N GLY A 408 -7.34 -7.43 1.81
CA GLY A 408 -7.60 -7.17 3.22
C GLY A 408 -6.36 -6.79 4.05
N MET A 409 -5.14 -6.82 3.48
CA MET A 409 -3.92 -6.45 4.22
C MET A 409 -3.89 -5.00 4.71
N GLN A 410 -4.62 -4.08 4.05
CA GLN A 410 -4.68 -2.66 4.42
C GLN A 410 -5.17 -2.43 5.85
N ARG A 411 -5.94 -3.38 6.40
CA ARG A 411 -6.39 -3.36 7.80
C ARG A 411 -5.26 -3.54 8.81
N TYR A 412 -4.09 -4.01 8.37
CA TYR A 412 -3.05 -4.50 9.27
C TYR A 412 -1.64 -4.00 8.95
N ALA A 413 -1.33 -3.79 7.67
CA ALA A 413 0.06 -3.75 7.21
C ALA A 413 0.41 -2.50 6.40
N TRP A 414 1.69 -2.15 6.48
CA TRP A 414 2.38 -1.31 5.51
C TRP A 414 3.06 -2.19 4.46
N LEU A 415 3.21 -1.69 3.23
CA LEU A 415 3.88 -2.38 2.14
C LEU A 415 5.10 -1.58 1.66
N TRP A 416 6.20 -2.25 1.31
CA TRP A 416 7.24 -1.65 0.48
C TRP A 416 7.50 -2.44 -0.79
N SER A 417 8.09 -1.76 -1.76
CA SER A 417 8.39 -2.30 -3.08
C SER A 417 9.42 -3.42 -3.12
N GLY A 418 10.10 -3.78 -2.03
CA GLY A 418 11.18 -4.76 -2.06
C GLY A 418 12.52 -4.25 -2.62
N ASP A 419 13.45 -5.20 -2.80
CA ASP A 419 14.87 -5.01 -3.14
C ASP A 419 15.11 -4.57 -4.59
N VAL A 420 14.74 -3.33 -4.91
CA VAL A 420 14.89 -2.75 -6.25
C VAL A 420 16.31 -2.23 -6.54
N ASN A 421 16.68 -2.15 -7.81
CA ASN A 421 17.95 -1.60 -8.27
C ASN A 421 17.95 -0.06 -8.22
N SER A 422 19.09 0.52 -7.91
CA SER A 422 19.33 1.96 -7.92
C SER A 422 19.56 2.43 -9.36
N THR A 423 18.49 2.60 -10.15
CA THR A 423 18.53 3.13 -11.52
C THR A 423 17.43 4.17 -11.75
N TRP A 424 17.61 5.03 -12.76
CA TRP A 424 16.59 6.00 -13.17
C TRP A 424 15.31 5.34 -13.69
N ARG A 425 15.45 4.24 -14.43
CA ARG A 425 14.29 3.43 -14.86
C ARG A 425 13.50 2.93 -13.66
N THR A 426 14.19 2.36 -12.66
CA THR A 426 13.54 1.91 -11.43
C THR A 426 12.77 3.05 -10.77
N LEU A 427 13.38 4.23 -10.60
CA LEU A 427 12.69 5.39 -10.01
C LEU A 427 11.42 5.76 -10.79
N ALA A 428 11.47 5.73 -12.12
CA ALA A 428 10.28 5.96 -12.96
C ALA A 428 9.18 4.92 -12.70
N GLU A 429 9.53 3.62 -12.70
CA GLU A 429 8.57 2.55 -12.44
C GLU A 429 7.97 2.63 -11.02
N GLN A 430 8.74 3.05 -10.02
CA GLN A 430 8.23 3.18 -8.66
C GLN A 430 7.12 4.23 -8.53
N VAL A 431 7.09 5.26 -9.39
CA VAL A 431 5.95 6.21 -9.42
C VAL A 431 4.67 5.48 -9.82
N MET A 432 4.74 4.68 -10.90
CA MET A 432 3.62 3.88 -11.37
C MET A 432 3.23 2.79 -10.35
N GLN A 433 4.20 2.14 -9.69
CA GLN A 433 3.91 1.14 -8.64
C GLN A 433 3.13 1.72 -7.48
N GLY A 434 3.45 2.94 -7.03
CA GLY A 434 2.68 3.62 -5.99
C GLY A 434 1.22 3.83 -6.40
N ILE A 435 0.98 4.21 -7.67
CA ILE A 435 -0.36 4.41 -8.22
C ILE A 435 -1.12 3.08 -8.31
N SER A 436 -0.48 2.06 -8.90
CA SER A 436 -1.04 0.73 -9.10
C SER A 436 -1.37 0.02 -7.78
N THR A 437 -0.50 0.15 -6.78
CA THR A 437 -0.69 -0.38 -5.42
C THR A 437 -1.87 0.31 -4.72
N GLY A 438 -1.98 1.63 -4.86
CA GLY A 438 -3.13 2.39 -4.34
C GLY A 438 -4.46 1.97 -4.97
N LEU A 439 -4.51 1.76 -6.29
CA LEU A 439 -5.68 1.24 -7.01
C LEU A 439 -5.99 -0.23 -6.66
N SER A 440 -5.06 -0.92 -6.02
CA SER A 440 -5.24 -2.28 -5.50
C SER A 440 -5.71 -2.31 -4.04
N GLY A 441 -6.03 -1.14 -3.48
CA GLY A 441 -6.57 -0.99 -2.13
C GLY A 441 -5.54 -0.98 -1.01
N ILE A 442 -4.26 -0.82 -1.33
CA ILE A 442 -3.16 -0.79 -0.35
C ILE A 442 -2.65 0.66 -0.27
N PRO A 443 -3.07 1.45 0.73
CA PRO A 443 -2.75 2.88 0.77
C PRO A 443 -1.42 3.20 1.43
N PHE A 444 -0.89 2.30 2.26
CA PHE A 444 0.33 2.51 3.03
C PHE A 444 1.50 1.85 2.31
N TRP A 445 2.08 2.59 1.38
CA TRP A 445 3.11 2.11 0.47
C TRP A 445 4.33 3.03 0.44
N GLY A 446 5.49 2.47 0.12
CA GLY A 446 6.67 3.21 -0.30
C GLY A 446 7.74 2.32 -0.89
N THR A 447 8.91 2.90 -1.09
CA THR A 447 10.06 2.23 -1.72
C THR A 447 11.34 2.58 -0.98
N ASP A 448 12.41 1.85 -1.25
CA ASP A 448 13.72 2.13 -0.69
C ASP A 448 14.29 3.38 -1.34
N THR A 449 14.35 4.47 -0.58
CA THR A 449 14.82 5.76 -1.11
C THR A 449 16.25 5.65 -1.65
N GLY A 450 16.39 5.83 -2.96
CA GLY A 450 17.66 5.67 -3.69
C GLY A 450 17.89 4.26 -4.27
N GLY A 451 16.95 3.33 -4.09
CA GLY A 451 17.05 1.92 -4.46
C GLY A 451 17.79 1.08 -3.44
N PHE A 452 17.48 -0.22 -3.38
CA PHE A 452 18.13 -1.17 -2.47
C PHE A 452 19.51 -1.61 -2.97
N VAL A 453 19.60 -2.14 -4.19
CA VAL A 453 20.85 -2.63 -4.79
C VAL A 453 21.52 -1.49 -5.56
N PRO A 454 22.70 -1.01 -5.17
CA PRO A 454 23.42 0.02 -5.93
C PRO A 454 23.84 -0.51 -7.30
N THR A 455 23.71 0.35 -8.29
CA THR A 455 24.24 0.14 -9.65
C THR A 455 25.16 1.30 -9.99
N LYS A 456 25.82 1.27 -11.15
CA LYS A 456 26.61 2.41 -11.66
C LYS A 456 25.84 3.73 -11.76
N ASP A 457 24.50 3.69 -11.79
CA ASP A 457 23.64 4.87 -11.85
C ASP A 457 23.40 5.48 -10.46
N PHE A 458 23.81 4.80 -9.38
CA PHE A 458 23.65 5.26 -8.02
C PHE A 458 24.57 6.45 -7.74
N THR A 459 24.00 7.65 -7.86
CA THR A 459 24.68 8.95 -7.72
C THR A 459 23.89 9.83 -6.75
N ALA A 460 24.50 10.94 -6.31
CA ALA A 460 23.82 11.91 -5.46
C ALA A 460 22.55 12.48 -6.13
N ASP A 461 22.56 12.65 -7.45
CA ASP A 461 21.41 13.11 -8.24
C ASP A 461 20.24 12.10 -8.15
N LEU A 462 20.51 10.81 -8.43
CA LEU A 462 19.49 9.77 -8.32
C LEU A 462 18.95 9.66 -6.88
N PHE A 463 19.84 9.66 -5.87
CA PHE A 463 19.43 9.62 -4.47
C PHE A 463 18.52 10.80 -4.12
N LEU A 464 18.90 12.03 -4.48
CA LEU A 464 18.11 13.22 -4.19
C LEU A 464 16.76 13.21 -4.90
N ARG A 465 16.68 12.81 -6.17
CA ARG A 465 15.39 12.68 -6.88
C ARG A 465 14.47 11.66 -6.25
N TRP A 466 15.03 10.56 -5.79
CA TRP A 466 14.28 9.55 -5.06
C TRP A 466 13.83 10.06 -3.69
N PHE A 467 14.70 10.78 -2.97
CA PHE A 467 14.38 11.37 -1.66
C PHE A 467 13.24 12.39 -1.76
N GLN A 468 13.21 13.17 -2.84
CA GLN A 468 12.12 14.09 -3.17
C GLN A 468 10.80 13.34 -3.40
N PHE A 469 10.83 12.27 -4.19
CA PHE A 469 9.67 11.42 -4.44
C PHE A 469 9.15 10.78 -3.14
N SER A 470 10.02 10.16 -2.34
CA SER A 470 9.65 9.48 -1.10
C SER A 470 9.04 10.42 -0.05
N ALA A 471 9.39 11.71 -0.04
CA ALA A 471 8.73 12.69 0.82
C ALA A 471 7.23 12.85 0.53
N PHE A 472 6.82 12.52 -0.70
CA PHE A 472 5.43 12.46 -1.18
C PHE A 472 4.91 11.03 -1.38
N CYS A 473 5.49 10.06 -0.67
CA CYS A 473 4.93 8.73 -0.47
C CYS A 473 4.34 8.61 0.94
N PRO A 474 3.37 7.71 1.18
CA PRO A 474 2.90 7.38 2.53
C PRO A 474 4.05 6.98 3.45
N LEU A 475 4.89 6.05 3.01
CA LEU A 475 6.11 5.64 3.70
C LEU A 475 7.31 6.45 3.19
N PHE A 476 7.91 7.26 4.07
CA PHE A 476 9.14 7.99 3.79
C PHE A 476 10.33 7.33 4.49
N ARG A 477 10.97 6.38 3.79
CA ARG A 477 12.01 5.52 4.36
C ARG A 477 13.24 5.45 3.50
N SER A 478 14.41 5.64 4.09
CA SER A 478 15.71 5.44 3.44
C SER A 478 16.30 4.10 3.84
N HIS A 479 16.64 3.28 2.83
CA HIS A 479 17.18 1.95 3.02
C HIS A 479 17.95 1.50 1.78
N GLY A 480 18.86 0.54 1.95
CA GLY A 480 19.61 -0.09 0.86
C GLY A 480 21.01 -0.50 1.27
N VAL A 481 21.70 -1.19 0.37
CA VAL A 481 23.12 -1.54 0.54
C VAL A 481 23.95 -0.26 0.52
N THR A 482 24.98 -0.18 1.38
CA THR A 482 25.77 1.03 1.61
C THR A 482 24.91 2.12 2.26
N TRP A 483 24.29 1.78 3.39
CA TRP A 483 23.30 2.63 4.08
C TRP A 483 23.82 4.01 4.47
N LYS A 484 25.14 4.21 4.66
CA LYS A 484 25.68 5.54 4.93
C LYS A 484 25.41 6.52 3.78
N LEU A 485 25.33 6.06 2.53
CA LEU A 485 24.91 6.89 1.40
C LEU A 485 23.39 7.08 1.32
N ARG A 486 22.63 6.47 2.23
CA ARG A 486 21.19 6.70 2.44
C ARG A 486 20.93 7.73 3.55
N LEU A 487 21.97 8.20 4.23
CA LEU A 487 21.88 9.29 5.21
C LEU A 487 21.83 10.65 4.50
N PRO A 488 21.06 11.63 5.03
CA PRO A 488 21.04 12.99 4.49
C PRO A 488 22.41 13.66 4.35
N TRP A 489 23.34 13.37 5.27
CA TRP A 489 24.71 13.92 5.27
C TRP A 489 25.77 12.99 4.66
N GLY A 490 25.37 11.78 4.26
CA GLY A 490 26.30 10.70 3.90
C GLY A 490 27.15 10.96 2.65
N TRP A 491 26.75 11.91 1.82
CA TRP A 491 27.43 12.26 0.57
C TRP A 491 28.54 13.29 0.74
N ASN A 492 28.84 13.72 1.97
CA ASN A 492 29.86 14.71 2.29
C ASN A 492 30.86 14.26 3.35
N THR A 493 30.98 12.96 3.58
CA THR A 493 31.86 12.35 4.60
C THR A 493 33.22 11.94 4.06
N GLY A 494 33.37 11.79 2.73
CA GLY A 494 34.57 11.24 2.09
C GLY A 494 34.66 9.70 2.08
N ASP A 495 33.77 8.99 2.79
CA ASP A 495 33.70 7.53 2.80
C ASP A 495 32.27 7.00 3.00
N TYR A 496 32.07 5.73 2.68
CA TYR A 496 30.81 5.00 2.85
C TYR A 496 30.94 3.75 3.73
N SER A 497 31.90 3.74 4.65
CA SER A 497 32.12 2.61 5.58
C SER A 497 30.88 2.33 6.44
N PRO A 498 30.65 1.12 6.97
CA PRO A 498 31.42 -0.10 6.74
C PRO A 498 31.27 -0.61 5.30
N ALA A 499 32.31 -1.25 4.78
CA ALA A 499 32.27 -1.82 3.43
C ALA A 499 31.41 -3.10 3.43
N GLU A 500 30.34 -3.10 2.62
CA GLU A 500 29.42 -4.24 2.48
C GLU A 500 29.60 -5.02 1.18
N LEU A 501 30.37 -4.46 0.24
CA LEU A 501 30.65 -5.04 -1.06
C LEU A 501 32.14 -5.39 -1.14
N SER A 502 32.47 -6.40 -1.95
CA SER A 502 33.87 -6.67 -2.29
C SER A 502 34.49 -5.44 -2.96
N PRO A 503 35.82 -5.21 -2.83
CA PRO A 503 36.48 -4.07 -3.46
C PRO A 503 36.19 -3.96 -4.97
N GLN A 504 36.13 -5.09 -5.67
CA GLN A 504 35.83 -5.15 -7.10
C GLN A 504 34.38 -4.76 -7.41
N ALA A 505 33.41 -5.24 -6.62
CA ALA A 505 32.01 -4.87 -6.78
C ALA A 505 31.81 -3.38 -6.46
N ALA A 506 32.35 -2.91 -5.33
CA ALA A 506 32.30 -1.51 -4.93
C ALA A 506 32.87 -0.57 -6.01
N ALA A 507 34.03 -0.89 -6.57
CA ALA A 507 34.65 -0.10 -7.64
C ALA A 507 33.82 -0.03 -8.94
N THR A 508 32.86 -0.94 -9.10
CA THR A 508 32.01 -1.02 -10.30
C THR A 508 30.68 -0.28 -10.11
N VAL A 509 30.09 -0.31 -8.90
CA VAL A 509 28.71 0.15 -8.67
C VAL A 509 28.57 1.29 -7.67
N LEU A 510 29.60 1.63 -6.90
CA LEU A 510 29.53 2.73 -5.93
C LEU A 510 30.19 4.01 -6.48
N PRO A 511 29.73 5.19 -6.05
CA PRO A 511 30.38 6.46 -6.35
C PRO A 511 31.86 6.46 -5.96
N LYS A 512 32.69 7.18 -6.73
CA LYS A 512 34.11 7.34 -6.39
C LYS A 512 34.26 8.19 -5.12
N PRO A 513 35.30 7.98 -4.30
CA PRO A 513 35.52 8.78 -3.10
C PRO A 513 35.51 10.31 -3.31
N ALA A 514 35.99 10.79 -4.46
CA ALA A 514 35.95 12.22 -4.80
C ALA A 514 34.52 12.79 -4.93
N GLU A 515 33.53 11.95 -5.21
CA GLU A 515 32.11 12.32 -5.31
C GLU A 515 31.43 12.36 -3.92
N LEU A 516 32.11 11.89 -2.87
CA LEU A 516 31.62 11.84 -1.49
C LEU A 516 31.98 13.09 -0.67
N HIS A 517 32.31 14.19 -1.36
CA HIS A 517 32.52 15.53 -0.80
C HIS A 517 31.45 16.50 -1.34
N ASN A 518 30.21 16.03 -1.43
CA ASN A 518 29.09 16.78 -1.97
C ASN A 518 28.25 17.42 -0.85
N ALA A 519 28.66 18.62 -0.45
CA ALA A 519 27.97 19.41 0.58
C ALA A 519 26.55 19.87 0.18
N ALA A 520 26.15 19.73 -1.08
CA ALA A 520 24.82 20.17 -1.54
C ALA A 520 23.69 19.19 -1.18
N VAL A 521 24.01 17.93 -0.86
CA VAL A 521 22.99 16.90 -0.57
C VAL A 521 22.24 17.18 0.72
N GLU A 522 22.95 17.47 1.82
CA GLU A 522 22.33 17.62 3.15
C GLU A 522 21.28 18.76 3.19
N PRO A 523 21.55 19.98 2.65
CA PRO A 523 20.55 21.04 2.62
C PRO A 523 19.29 20.68 1.82
N ILE A 524 19.43 19.92 0.72
CA ILE A 524 18.28 19.48 -0.08
C ILE A 524 17.49 18.44 0.70
N CYS A 525 18.13 17.43 1.29
CA CYS A 525 17.42 16.46 2.14
C CYS A 525 16.71 17.16 3.31
N ARG A 526 17.37 18.10 3.99
CA ARG A 526 16.76 18.91 5.05
C ARG A 526 15.50 19.62 4.59
N LYS A 527 15.52 20.26 3.42
CA LYS A 527 14.35 20.94 2.84
C LYS A 527 13.14 20.00 2.73
N TYR A 528 13.34 18.76 2.29
CA TYR A 528 12.25 17.79 2.14
C TYR A 528 11.83 17.12 3.45
N LEU A 529 12.75 16.90 4.38
CA LEU A 529 12.41 16.50 5.74
C LEU A 529 11.55 17.58 6.40
N GLU A 530 11.98 18.84 6.41
CA GLU A 530 11.19 19.93 6.98
C GLU A 530 9.85 20.10 6.27
N LEU A 531 9.81 19.98 4.94
CA LEU A 531 8.55 19.99 4.18
C LEU A 531 7.61 18.87 4.63
N ARG A 532 8.10 17.62 4.74
CA ARG A 532 7.30 16.48 5.21
C ARG A 532 6.66 16.77 6.56
N TYR A 533 7.44 17.24 7.52
CA TYR A 533 6.97 17.48 8.88
C TYR A 533 6.01 18.67 8.98
N ARG A 534 6.26 19.73 8.21
CA ARG A 534 5.29 20.82 8.05
C ARG A 534 3.99 20.33 7.40
N MET A 535 4.05 19.36 6.50
CA MET A 535 2.88 18.83 5.81
C MET A 535 2.10 17.79 6.61
N LEU A 536 2.57 17.35 7.78
CA LEU A 536 1.89 16.33 8.59
C LEU A 536 0.42 16.63 8.88
N PRO A 537 -0.03 17.87 9.17
CA PRO A 537 -1.47 18.14 9.34
C PRO A 537 -2.30 17.81 8.10
N TYR A 538 -1.81 18.12 6.89
CA TYR A 538 -2.46 17.74 5.62
C TYR A 538 -2.39 16.23 5.40
N ILE A 539 -1.20 15.63 5.53
CA ILE A 539 -0.96 14.21 5.28
C ILE A 539 -1.81 13.35 6.21
N TYR A 540 -1.87 13.72 7.49
CA TYR A 540 -2.62 12.98 8.48
C TYR A 540 -4.13 13.10 8.27
N SER A 541 -4.60 14.25 7.80
CA SER A 541 -5.99 14.42 7.37
C SER A 541 -6.33 13.57 6.15
N ALA A 542 -5.41 13.44 5.18
CA ALA A 542 -5.59 12.56 4.03
C ALA A 542 -5.54 11.07 4.42
N VAL A 543 -4.71 10.69 5.39
CA VAL A 543 -4.65 9.34 5.97
C VAL A 543 -5.95 8.99 6.69
N GLU A 544 -6.55 9.95 7.39
CA GLU A 544 -7.87 9.73 8.00
C GLU A 544 -9.00 9.63 6.96
N GLU A 545 -8.94 10.41 5.87
CA GLU A 545 -9.84 10.22 4.72
C GLU A 545 -9.68 8.80 4.13
N THR A 546 -8.44 8.33 3.98
CA THR A 546 -8.14 6.95 3.57
C THR A 546 -8.77 5.92 4.52
N HIS A 547 -8.61 6.11 5.83
CA HIS A 547 -9.21 5.24 6.85
C HIS A 547 -10.74 5.22 6.79
N SER A 548 -11.39 6.37 6.54
CA SER A 548 -12.85 6.48 6.56
C SER A 548 -13.52 6.16 5.22
N THR A 549 -12.80 6.21 4.10
CA THR A 549 -13.38 6.07 2.75
C THR A 549 -12.78 4.94 1.92
N GLY A 550 -11.61 4.43 2.27
CA GLY A 550 -10.87 3.44 1.46
C GLY A 550 -10.10 4.04 0.28
N LEU A 551 -10.18 5.35 0.03
CA LEU A 551 -9.40 6.01 -1.01
C LEU A 551 -7.90 5.93 -0.70
N PRO A 552 -7.02 5.67 -1.69
CA PRO A 552 -5.59 5.65 -1.44
C PRO A 552 -5.03 7.05 -1.19
N ILE A 553 -3.82 7.13 -0.64
CA ILE A 553 -3.12 8.41 -0.46
C ILE A 553 -2.42 8.83 -1.77
N ILE A 554 -1.74 7.89 -2.43
CA ILE A 554 -1.28 8.06 -3.81
C ILE A 554 -2.47 7.73 -4.71
N ARG A 555 -3.05 8.75 -5.34
CA ARG A 555 -4.27 8.63 -6.17
C ARG A 555 -3.91 8.79 -7.63
N SER A 556 -4.28 7.81 -8.45
CA SER A 556 -4.32 7.98 -9.90
C SER A 556 -5.15 9.22 -10.24
N LEU A 557 -4.71 9.98 -11.24
CA LEU A 557 -5.51 11.11 -11.75
C LEU A 557 -6.88 10.63 -12.26
N GLY A 558 -6.95 9.40 -12.78
CA GLY A 558 -8.17 8.76 -13.24
C GLY A 558 -9.25 8.58 -12.17
N LEU A 559 -8.90 8.56 -10.87
CA LEU A 559 -9.89 8.53 -9.79
C LEU A 559 -10.69 9.83 -9.69
N HIS A 560 -10.07 10.96 -10.07
CA HIS A 560 -10.65 12.29 -9.94
C HIS A 560 -11.10 12.90 -11.27
N PHE A 561 -10.58 12.38 -12.38
CA PHE A 561 -10.86 12.86 -13.73
C PHE A 561 -11.20 11.69 -14.67
N PRO A 562 -12.24 10.88 -14.36
CA PRO A 562 -12.54 9.65 -15.11
C PRO A 562 -12.94 9.89 -16.57
N ALA A 563 -13.39 11.10 -16.91
CA ALA A 563 -13.73 11.47 -18.29
C ALA A 563 -12.53 11.94 -19.12
N ASP A 564 -11.33 12.08 -18.51
CA ASP A 564 -10.12 12.57 -19.17
C ASP A 564 -9.19 11.40 -19.54
N PRO A 565 -9.08 11.03 -20.84
CA PRO A 565 -8.25 9.91 -21.25
C PRO A 565 -6.77 10.06 -20.89
N ARG A 566 -6.25 11.30 -20.78
CA ARG A 566 -4.86 11.52 -20.37
C ARG A 566 -4.68 11.29 -18.88
N ALA A 567 -5.67 11.67 -18.07
CA ALA A 567 -5.65 11.38 -16.64
C ALA A 567 -5.74 9.87 -16.36
N LEU A 568 -6.57 9.14 -17.13
CA LEU A 568 -6.66 7.69 -17.07
C LEU A 568 -5.33 6.98 -17.43
N ALA A 569 -4.60 7.51 -18.42
CA ALA A 569 -3.33 6.93 -18.87
C ALA A 569 -2.09 7.44 -18.09
N CYS A 570 -2.25 8.35 -17.13
CA CYS A 570 -1.13 8.99 -16.44
C CYS A 570 -0.55 8.07 -15.36
N GLU A 571 0.67 7.60 -15.60
CA GLU A 571 1.42 6.71 -14.70
C GLU A 571 2.65 7.37 -14.05
N ASP A 572 2.96 8.59 -14.47
CA ASP A 572 4.16 9.35 -14.10
C ASP A 572 3.86 10.58 -13.21
N GLN A 573 2.59 10.76 -12.84
CA GLN A 573 2.11 11.78 -11.91
C GLN A 573 0.91 11.25 -11.12
N TYR A 574 0.69 11.81 -9.93
CA TYR A 574 -0.40 11.38 -9.07
C TYR A 574 -0.88 12.53 -8.17
N LEU A 575 -2.05 12.38 -7.58
CA LEU A 575 -2.43 13.21 -6.43
C LEU A 575 -1.94 12.56 -5.14
N PHE A 576 -1.29 13.34 -4.29
CA PHE A 576 -0.93 12.95 -2.93
C PHE A 576 -1.96 13.54 -1.96
N GLY A 577 -2.87 12.68 -1.49
CA GLY A 577 -4.14 13.12 -0.90
C GLY A 577 -5.06 13.78 -1.96
N PRO A 578 -6.07 14.54 -1.53
CA PRO A 578 -7.09 15.07 -2.45
C PRO A 578 -6.62 16.25 -3.33
N SER A 579 -5.54 16.95 -2.97
CA SER A 579 -5.29 18.30 -3.50
C SER A 579 -3.91 18.56 -4.10
N LEU A 580 -2.91 17.72 -3.86
CA LEU A 580 -1.53 17.95 -4.31
C LEU A 580 -1.19 17.08 -5.51
N LEU A 581 -0.99 17.67 -6.69
CA LEU A 581 -0.46 16.95 -7.85
C LEU A 581 1.06 16.92 -7.78
N ILE A 582 1.63 15.73 -7.74
CA ILE A 582 3.08 15.49 -7.69
C ILE A 582 3.52 14.97 -9.06
N ALA A 583 4.59 15.54 -9.62
CA ALA A 583 5.18 15.08 -10.88
C ALA A 583 6.69 14.86 -10.67
N PRO A 584 7.09 13.65 -10.23
CA PRO A 584 8.50 13.31 -9.99
C PRO A 584 9.38 13.53 -11.23
N VAL A 585 10.65 13.90 -10.96
CA VAL A 585 11.70 13.99 -11.97
C VAL A 585 12.46 12.68 -11.96
N VAL A 586 12.29 11.89 -13.02
CA VAL A 586 12.75 10.50 -13.10
C VAL A 586 13.80 10.30 -14.19
N GLU A 587 14.34 11.40 -14.73
CA GLU A 587 15.38 11.41 -15.76
C GLU A 587 16.66 12.04 -15.23
N GLN A 588 17.80 11.43 -15.57
CA GLN A 588 19.11 11.91 -15.16
C GLN A 588 19.40 13.31 -15.69
N ALA A 589 19.91 14.20 -14.83
CA ALA A 589 20.30 15.55 -15.22
C ALA A 589 19.21 16.34 -15.98
N ALA A 590 17.92 16.04 -15.75
CA ALA A 590 16.82 16.79 -16.34
C ALA A 590 16.93 18.28 -16.00
N ARG A 591 16.50 19.12 -16.95
CA ARG A 591 16.41 20.59 -16.83
C ARG A 591 15.00 21.11 -17.07
N GLU A 592 14.16 20.28 -17.70
CA GLU A 592 12.74 20.51 -17.85
C GLU A 592 11.99 19.20 -17.53
N ARG A 593 10.75 19.34 -17.10
CA ARG A 593 9.79 18.24 -16.94
C ARG A 593 8.49 18.64 -17.60
N ALA A 594 7.99 17.82 -18.52
CA ALA A 594 6.62 17.96 -19.01
C ALA A 594 5.67 17.59 -17.86
N VAL A 595 4.68 18.44 -17.56
CA VAL A 595 3.69 18.17 -16.51
C VAL A 595 2.29 18.34 -17.09
N TYR A 596 1.48 17.30 -17.05
CA TYR A 596 0.06 17.37 -17.39
C TYR A 596 -0.74 17.89 -16.19
N LEU A 597 -1.48 18.98 -16.39
CA LEU A 597 -2.40 19.53 -15.40
C LEU A 597 -3.83 19.23 -15.91
N PRO A 598 -4.61 18.38 -15.23
CA PRO A 598 -6.01 18.11 -15.58
C PRO A 598 -6.90 19.34 -15.47
N GLU A 599 -8.17 19.20 -15.84
CA GLU A 599 -9.17 20.27 -15.70
C GLU A 599 -9.16 20.93 -14.30
N GLY A 600 -9.23 22.27 -14.29
CA GLY A 600 -9.19 23.08 -13.07
C GLY A 600 -8.07 24.13 -13.09
N VAL A 601 -7.93 24.86 -11.99
CA VAL A 601 -6.82 25.80 -11.77
C VAL A 601 -5.81 25.14 -10.82
N TRP A 602 -4.53 25.24 -11.14
CA TRP A 602 -3.43 24.62 -10.42
C TRP A 602 -2.37 25.65 -10.07
N TRP A 603 -1.90 25.62 -8.84
CA TRP A 603 -0.90 26.53 -8.31
C TRP A 603 0.42 25.81 -8.13
N ASP A 604 1.47 26.32 -8.75
CA ASP A 604 2.83 25.86 -8.48
C ASP A 604 3.26 26.25 -7.06
N CYS A 605 3.53 25.26 -6.22
CA CYS A 605 3.83 25.46 -4.80
C CYS A 605 5.13 26.21 -4.54
N TRP A 606 6.06 26.22 -5.49
CA TRP A 606 7.34 26.90 -5.33
C TRP A 606 7.28 28.37 -5.74
N THR A 607 6.48 28.69 -6.76
CA THR A 607 6.46 30.04 -7.38
C THR A 607 5.17 30.80 -7.15
N ASN A 608 4.13 30.15 -6.64
CA ASN A 608 2.75 30.65 -6.59
C ASN A 608 2.16 31.01 -7.96
N ARG A 609 2.75 30.53 -9.06
CA ARG A 609 2.20 30.74 -10.40
C ARG A 609 0.97 29.85 -10.61
N GLN A 610 -0.09 30.44 -11.15
CA GLN A 610 -1.30 29.73 -11.55
C GLN A 610 -1.23 29.21 -12.99
N TYR A 611 -1.88 28.08 -13.21
CA TYR A 611 -2.09 27.45 -14.51
C TYR A 611 -3.53 26.98 -14.62
N LYS A 612 -4.14 27.12 -15.81
CA LYS A 612 -5.50 26.63 -16.09
C LYS A 612 -5.42 25.35 -16.93
N GLY A 613 -5.80 24.20 -16.38
CA GLY A 613 -5.91 22.97 -17.14
C GLY A 613 -7.21 22.89 -17.96
N PRO A 614 -7.36 21.87 -18.83
CA PRO A 614 -6.37 20.82 -19.09
C PRO A 614 -5.23 21.33 -20.00
N GLN A 615 -3.97 21.11 -19.61
CA GLN A 615 -2.81 21.42 -20.46
C GLN A 615 -1.55 20.67 -20.01
N THR A 616 -0.60 20.47 -20.92
CA THR A 616 0.76 20.02 -20.58
C THR A 616 1.70 21.21 -20.59
N ILE A 617 2.33 21.49 -19.46
CA ILE A 617 3.33 22.57 -19.32
C ILE A 617 4.75 22.01 -19.36
N LYS A 618 5.71 22.82 -19.78
CA LYS A 618 7.14 22.54 -19.65
C LYS A 618 7.67 23.28 -18.43
N ARG A 619 7.93 22.55 -17.35
CA ARG A 619 8.40 23.11 -16.08
C ARG A 619 9.92 23.03 -16.00
N PRO A 620 10.65 24.16 -15.91
CA PRO A 620 12.07 24.12 -15.57
C PRO A 620 12.28 23.44 -14.20
N VAL A 621 13.28 22.56 -14.11
CA VAL A 621 13.63 21.84 -12.89
C VAL A 621 15.13 21.96 -12.59
N ASP A 622 15.42 22.15 -11.32
CA ASP A 622 16.76 22.03 -10.73
C ASP A 622 16.79 20.83 -9.77
N LEU A 623 17.95 20.56 -9.18
CA LEU A 623 18.10 19.45 -8.23
C LEU A 623 17.44 19.72 -6.87
N GLU A 624 17.04 20.96 -6.58
CA GLU A 624 16.46 21.33 -5.29
C GLU A 624 14.94 21.16 -5.23
N THR A 625 14.27 21.06 -6.38
CA THR A 625 12.81 21.09 -6.49
C THR A 625 12.27 19.94 -7.33
N ILE A 626 11.25 19.27 -6.78
CA ILE A 626 10.30 18.41 -7.51
C ILE A 626 9.07 19.26 -7.90
N PRO A 627 8.59 19.21 -9.14
CA PRO A 627 7.34 19.86 -9.51
C PRO A 627 6.16 19.30 -8.70
N PHE A 628 5.48 20.17 -7.97
CA PHE A 628 4.19 19.85 -7.38
C PHE A 628 3.27 21.06 -7.34
N TYR A 629 1.97 20.79 -7.38
CA TYR A 629 0.93 21.80 -7.58
C TYR A 629 -0.24 21.57 -6.62
N VAL A 630 -0.86 22.65 -6.16
CA VAL A 630 -2.12 22.58 -5.39
C VAL A 630 -3.30 22.92 -6.30
N ARG A 631 -4.37 22.15 -6.24
CA ARG A 631 -5.64 22.49 -6.90
C ARG A 631 -6.27 23.72 -6.25
N ALA A 632 -6.79 24.63 -7.06
CA ALA A 632 -7.58 25.76 -6.56
C ALA A 632 -8.81 25.29 -5.78
N GLY A 633 -9.22 26.07 -4.78
CA GLY A 633 -10.24 25.74 -3.79
C GLY A 633 -9.72 25.00 -2.56
N ALA A 634 -8.52 24.42 -2.63
CA ALA A 634 -7.94 23.73 -1.49
C ALA A 634 -7.45 24.71 -0.41
N VAL A 635 -7.62 24.31 0.85
CA VAL A 635 -6.99 24.91 2.02
C VAL A 635 -6.00 23.91 2.59
N ILE A 636 -4.71 24.20 2.51
CA ILE A 636 -3.64 23.28 2.94
C ILE A 636 -3.18 23.66 4.35
N PRO A 637 -3.48 22.83 5.37
CA PRO A 637 -2.95 23.03 6.72
C PRO A 637 -1.49 22.55 6.78
N THR A 638 -0.61 23.40 7.28
CA THR A 638 0.79 23.05 7.57
C THR A 638 1.17 23.42 8.99
N GLY A 639 2.00 22.59 9.62
CA GLY A 639 2.54 22.82 10.95
C GLY A 639 3.88 23.54 10.94
N PRO A 640 4.42 23.81 12.14
CA PRO A 640 5.81 24.20 12.30
C PRO A 640 6.76 23.04 11.94
N VAL A 641 8.04 23.36 11.76
CA VAL A 641 9.07 22.32 11.62
C VAL A 641 9.24 21.62 12.96
N LYS A 642 8.97 20.32 12.99
CA LYS A 642 9.21 19.44 14.14
C LYS A 642 10.37 18.48 13.84
N GLN A 643 11.09 18.06 14.88
CA GLN A 643 12.22 17.11 14.75
C GLN A 643 11.78 15.64 14.83
N TRP A 644 10.62 15.38 15.39
CA TRP A 644 9.87 14.11 15.38
C TRP A 644 8.38 14.46 15.50
N THR A 645 7.48 13.54 15.16
CA THR A 645 6.05 13.87 15.00
C THR A 645 5.37 14.40 16.27
N SER A 646 5.66 13.80 17.42
CA SER A 646 5.10 14.16 18.73
C SER A 646 5.79 15.35 19.40
N ALA A 647 6.82 15.94 18.78
CA ALA A 647 7.54 17.07 19.37
C ALA A 647 6.56 18.20 19.75
N PRO A 648 6.62 18.71 21.00
CA PRO A 648 5.73 19.77 21.43
C PRO A 648 6.01 21.05 20.65
N SER A 649 4.95 21.78 20.30
CA SER A 649 5.08 23.11 19.73
C SER A 649 3.89 23.96 20.12
N THR A 650 4.16 25.21 20.47
CA THR A 650 3.15 26.25 20.69
C THR A 650 2.90 27.07 19.42
N ASP A 651 3.68 26.88 18.36
CA ASP A 651 3.57 27.66 17.14
C ASP A 651 2.23 27.38 16.44
N PRO A 652 1.59 28.41 15.85
CA PRO A 652 0.32 28.23 15.15
C PRO A 652 0.49 27.38 13.89
N LEU A 653 -0.54 26.59 13.57
CA LEU A 653 -0.66 25.98 12.24
C LEU A 653 -0.92 27.07 11.19
N THR A 654 -0.42 26.88 9.98
CA THR A 654 -0.68 27.76 8.84
C THR A 654 -1.73 27.15 7.93
N LEU A 655 -2.80 27.89 7.65
CA LEU A 655 -3.84 27.53 6.68
C LEU A 655 -3.62 28.36 5.41
N THR A 656 -3.13 27.73 4.35
CA THR A 656 -2.92 28.39 3.06
C THR A 656 -4.08 28.08 2.12
N VAL A 657 -4.82 29.10 1.73
CA VAL A 657 -5.93 29.02 0.76
C VAL A 657 -5.38 29.26 -0.65
N TYR A 658 -5.73 28.37 -1.58
CA TYR A 658 -5.36 28.50 -2.99
C TYR A 658 -6.59 28.90 -3.82
N PRO A 659 -6.80 30.21 -4.13
CA PRO A 659 -8.03 30.66 -4.80
C PRO A 659 -8.12 30.26 -6.28
N GLY A 660 -9.29 30.48 -6.88
CA GLY A 660 -9.63 30.15 -8.27
C GLY A 660 -10.77 29.13 -8.43
N ALA A 661 -11.29 28.60 -7.32
CA ALA A 661 -12.48 27.76 -7.25
C ALA A 661 -12.98 27.70 -5.80
N ASP A 662 -14.27 27.45 -5.58
CA ASP A 662 -14.78 27.07 -4.26
C ASP A 662 -14.17 25.71 -3.83
N GLY A 663 -14.09 25.44 -2.54
CA GLY A 663 -13.58 24.15 -2.08
C GLY A 663 -13.83 23.85 -0.63
N ALA A 664 -13.67 22.58 -0.28
CA ALA A 664 -13.73 22.08 1.08
C ALA A 664 -12.45 21.32 1.39
N SER A 665 -11.90 21.53 2.58
CA SER A 665 -10.74 20.83 3.09
C SER A 665 -10.96 20.47 4.55
N SER A 666 -10.21 19.50 5.06
CA SER A 666 -10.34 19.00 6.43
C SER A 666 -8.99 19.03 7.13
N LEU A 667 -9.00 19.39 8.41
CA LEU A 667 -7.89 19.21 9.35
C LEU A 667 -8.36 18.24 10.44
N TYR A 668 -7.78 17.04 10.46
CA TYR A 668 -7.98 16.01 11.47
C TYR A 668 -6.84 16.04 12.49
N GLU A 669 -7.19 15.99 13.78
CA GLU A 669 -6.24 15.93 14.89
C GLU A 669 -6.73 14.91 15.94
N ASP A 670 -5.88 13.98 16.35
CA ASP A 670 -6.05 13.12 17.52
C ASP A 670 -4.71 13.05 18.30
N ASP A 671 -4.54 12.08 19.20
CA ASP A 671 -3.28 11.90 19.94
C ASP A 671 -2.13 11.28 19.11
N GLY A 672 -2.43 10.81 17.89
CA GLY A 672 -1.48 10.16 16.98
C GLY A 672 -0.97 8.79 17.43
N ILE A 673 -1.48 8.23 18.53
CA ILE A 673 -0.89 7.06 19.21
C ILE A 673 -1.94 5.98 19.48
N SER A 674 -3.08 6.34 20.07
CA SER A 674 -4.00 5.39 20.70
C SER A 674 -5.29 5.17 19.91
N TYR A 675 -6.17 4.29 20.40
CA TYR A 675 -7.49 4.05 19.83
C TYR A 675 -8.59 4.98 20.41
N ALA A 676 -8.22 6.03 21.14
CA ALA A 676 -9.19 6.99 21.68
C ALA A 676 -10.04 7.65 20.57
N CYS A 677 -9.47 7.82 19.37
CA CYS A 677 -10.18 8.34 18.20
C CYS A 677 -11.40 7.49 17.80
N GLU A 678 -11.37 6.17 17.98
CA GLU A 678 -12.49 5.26 17.67
C GLU A 678 -13.69 5.50 18.61
N HIS A 679 -13.41 6.06 19.78
CA HIS A 679 -14.40 6.48 20.79
C HIS A 679 -14.77 7.97 20.65
N GLY A 680 -14.30 8.61 19.57
CA GLY A 680 -14.60 9.99 19.22
C GLY A 680 -13.58 11.02 19.71
N ASP A 681 -12.51 10.63 20.41
CA ASP A 681 -11.50 11.58 20.94
C ASP A 681 -10.54 12.05 19.85
N TYR A 682 -11.10 12.88 18.97
CA TYR A 682 -10.41 13.60 17.92
C TYR A 682 -11.12 14.93 17.69
N THR A 683 -10.47 15.79 16.92
CA THR A 683 -11.02 17.04 16.41
C THR A 683 -10.97 17.04 14.89
N ARG A 684 -12.06 17.45 14.26
CA ARG A 684 -12.06 17.79 12.83
C ARG A 684 -12.41 19.26 12.67
N THR A 685 -11.54 20.01 12.01
CA THR A 685 -11.85 21.36 11.52
C THR A 685 -12.12 21.30 10.02
N THR A 686 -13.38 21.49 9.63
CA THR A 686 -13.77 21.67 8.23
C THR A 686 -13.49 23.11 7.80
N MET A 687 -12.82 23.25 6.67
CA MET A 687 -12.41 24.52 6.06
C MET A 687 -13.16 24.67 4.74
N LEU A 688 -14.10 25.61 4.68
CA LEU A 688 -14.90 25.86 3.48
C LEU A 688 -14.45 27.18 2.86
N TRP A 689 -13.93 27.13 1.64
CA TRP A 689 -13.53 28.31 0.88
C TRP A 689 -14.62 28.69 -0.13
N ASN A 690 -15.08 29.93 -0.03
CA ASN A 690 -15.91 30.56 -1.05
C ASN A 690 -15.10 31.59 -1.84
N ASP A 691 -14.76 31.24 -3.07
CA ASP A 691 -13.90 32.02 -3.96
C ASP A 691 -14.57 33.29 -4.46
N ARG A 692 -15.89 33.28 -4.64
CA ARG A 692 -16.61 34.48 -5.08
C ARG A 692 -16.60 35.60 -4.04
N THR A 693 -16.67 35.24 -2.76
CA THR A 693 -16.76 36.20 -1.65
C THR A 693 -15.43 36.40 -0.91
N HIS A 694 -14.41 35.61 -1.25
CA HIS A 694 -13.15 35.48 -0.53
C HIS A 694 -13.33 35.19 0.96
N THR A 695 -14.20 34.22 1.27
CA THR A 695 -14.53 33.87 2.65
C THR A 695 -14.08 32.45 2.95
N LEU A 696 -13.26 32.28 4.00
CA LEU A 696 -12.93 31.01 4.60
C LEU A 696 -13.81 30.79 5.84
N THR A 697 -14.65 29.77 5.84
CA THR A 697 -15.43 29.35 7.01
C THR A 697 -14.74 28.17 7.69
N LEU A 698 -14.48 28.28 8.99
CA LEU A 698 -13.98 27.20 9.84
C LEU A 698 -15.12 26.63 10.68
N ARG A 699 -15.31 25.30 10.67
CA ARG A 699 -16.27 24.58 11.52
C ARG A 699 -15.57 23.45 12.27
N ALA A 700 -15.80 23.32 13.57
CA ALA A 700 -15.21 22.24 14.37
C ALA A 700 -16.24 21.14 14.65
N SER A 701 -15.79 19.88 14.71
CA SER A 701 -16.63 18.75 15.14
C SER A 701 -17.04 18.83 16.62
N ARG A 702 -16.28 19.56 17.45
CA ARG A 702 -16.54 19.75 18.88
C ARG A 702 -16.26 21.22 19.28
N PRO A 703 -17.12 21.86 20.09
CA PRO A 703 -16.89 23.22 20.59
C PRO A 703 -15.80 23.25 21.67
N GLY A 704 -15.28 24.45 21.97
CA GLY A 704 -14.38 24.67 23.12
C GLY A 704 -12.90 24.37 22.85
N ILE A 705 -12.55 24.12 21.59
CA ILE A 705 -11.17 23.94 21.15
C ILE A 705 -10.60 25.30 20.78
N GLU A 706 -9.56 25.73 21.48
CA GLU A 706 -8.80 26.91 21.11
C GLU A 706 -7.60 26.52 20.23
N ARG A 707 -7.52 27.14 19.04
CA ARG A 707 -6.41 26.97 18.10
C ARG A 707 -5.95 28.32 17.57
N ARG A 708 -4.64 28.51 17.50
CA ARG A 708 -4.04 29.64 16.78
C ARG A 708 -3.72 29.20 15.35
N PHE A 709 -4.22 29.95 14.38
CA PHE A 709 -3.90 29.75 12.98
C PHE A 709 -3.24 30.99 12.38
N LYS A 710 -2.31 30.77 11.47
CA LYS A 710 -1.86 31.77 10.48
C LYS A 710 -2.61 31.49 9.18
N VAL A 711 -3.51 32.38 8.76
CA VAL A 711 -4.30 32.19 7.54
C VAL A 711 -3.78 33.11 6.45
N ALA A 712 -3.54 32.55 5.26
CA ALA A 712 -3.06 33.30 4.11
C ALA A 712 -3.71 32.84 2.81
N LEU A 713 -3.90 33.75 1.86
CA LEU A 713 -3.98 33.38 0.45
C LEU A 713 -2.58 33.00 -0.05
N ALA A 714 -2.49 32.05 -0.98
CA ALA A 714 -1.23 31.67 -1.62
C ALA A 714 -0.51 32.92 -2.19
N GLY A 715 0.78 33.05 -1.86
CA GLY A 715 1.60 34.21 -2.24
C GLY A 715 1.36 35.51 -1.44
N SER A 716 0.49 35.50 -0.43
CA SER A 716 0.17 36.67 0.40
C SER A 716 0.71 36.53 1.84
N ALA A 717 0.76 37.65 2.57
CA ALA A 717 1.11 37.64 4.00
C ALA A 717 0.02 36.95 4.83
N ALA A 718 0.43 36.15 5.81
CA ALA A 718 -0.49 35.49 6.72
C ALA A 718 -1.00 36.42 7.82
N LYS A 719 -2.26 36.24 8.22
CA LYS A 719 -2.88 36.89 9.38
C LYS A 719 -3.05 35.86 10.48
N GLU A 720 -2.62 36.17 11.70
CA GLU A 720 -2.86 35.30 12.85
C GLU A 720 -4.29 35.48 13.36
N ILE A 721 -4.96 34.36 13.66
CA ILE A 721 -6.31 34.30 14.20
C ILE A 721 -6.37 33.30 15.35
N VAL A 722 -7.35 33.47 16.23
CA VAL A 722 -7.71 32.50 17.27
C VAL A 722 -9.07 31.92 16.92
N PHE A 723 -9.12 30.61 16.68
CA PHE A 723 -10.32 29.85 16.44
C PHE A 723 -10.75 29.18 17.75
N THR A 724 -11.98 29.45 18.21
CA THR A 724 -12.50 28.97 19.50
C THR A 724 -13.40 27.74 19.38
N GLY A 725 -13.32 27.02 18.25
CA GLY A 725 -14.16 25.86 17.96
C GLY A 725 -15.62 26.20 17.67
N ARG A 726 -15.95 27.49 17.46
CA ARG A 726 -17.27 27.94 16.98
C ARG A 726 -17.16 28.30 15.50
N ASP A 727 -18.20 28.00 14.74
CA ASP A 727 -18.28 28.39 13.32
C ASP A 727 -17.88 29.86 13.14
N THR A 728 -16.84 30.08 12.33
CA THR A 728 -16.24 31.42 12.14
C THR A 728 -15.92 31.65 10.68
N ASP A 729 -16.35 32.81 10.18
CA ASP A 729 -16.06 33.28 8.82
C ASP A 729 -14.88 34.27 8.83
N PHE A 730 -13.92 34.06 7.95
CA PHE A 730 -12.76 34.91 7.75
C PHE A 730 -12.74 35.44 6.32
N LYS A 731 -12.85 36.77 6.17
CA LYS A 731 -12.69 37.43 4.88
C LYS A 731 -11.22 37.72 4.62
N LEU A 732 -10.68 37.21 3.50
CA LEU A 732 -9.25 37.27 3.19
C LEU A 732 -8.86 38.42 2.26
#